data_AF-A0A9E3VC93-F1
#
_entry.id   AF-A0A9E3VC93-F1
#
_cell.length_a   1.000
_cell.length_b   1.000
_cell.length_c   1.000
_cell.angle_alpha   90.00
_cell.angle_beta   90.00
_cell.angle_gamma   90.00
#
_symmetry.space_group_name_H-M   'P 1'
#
loop_
_entity.id
_entity.type
_entity.pdbx_description
1 polymer ?
#
loop_
_entity_poly.entity_id
_entity_poly.type
_entity_poly.pdbx_seq_one_letter_code
_entity_poly.pdbx_strand_id
1 'polypeptide(L)'
;TATGGAAATTSSAPAAVTLAPGATTSFTYSYLEAGTGPGTWASTAAAAGTDAATGGALSSPSVTSAALTVQSPAALTATLSAPASVARGASFSVSLTVTNSGQATANAVLPVPSPLSVALSGGAAAGTTSSPAAVTLAGGASQTFTYVFTESGTAAGSLTFSGAARGTDANSALAVSSATATAATQVVAPGALQVVSLTAPSTVARGQAFTATLVVKNTGGAALNAVAPSPLKPSVAGVGGAGATTATSPAAQTIAAGAQATFTWAMTENGTAAGSFILSAGASGTDSATGAAVSAAPLSSASTTVVEPAKLVVEPITLPARLSRGQGFSAVIAVRNDGGASATGVRLSSLPLTVTGTANAATSSAPAAVTLAPGGRTTFTYVYTENGAGPGTLQLTATASGVDAVTGAAASSAAVASNAITVETPASLSISSFQLPASIAPGGAFTLSLTVFNTGQATAVNVLPVPAPPTATATGGVTATTSSTVTAVSIPGNSSQTFTWSYTAGATATGTLAFSGSARGADGNSGLAVATASAASNVSSVGSGAGCNGSTAYTGLGGRSLTDTRVDYPAGSDRLRVKPYDALVPEMTRMLGTTPSSINNKGTVFNAPPERWWNEPEMAAISVYQLMRSSFQGCLSYTSSAAAYSANPTSTTAQTECTNFQRKFWARTPTPTEVQACASFAVDPTNNDANPRRRWAYVCAAVMTSANFIAD
;
A
#
# COMPACT_ATOMS: atom_id res chain seq x y z
N THR A 1 96.43 -39.57 -34.72
CA THR A 1 95.24 -38.80 -35.14
C THR A 1 94.36 -38.55 -33.93
N ALA A 2 93.72 -37.40 -33.87
CA ALA A 2 92.74 -37.10 -32.83
C ALA A 2 91.49 -36.45 -33.41
N THR A 3 90.35 -36.64 -32.75
CA THR A 3 89.07 -36.00 -33.06
C THR A 3 88.55 -35.26 -31.83
N GLY A 4 87.71 -34.25 -32.04
CA GLY A 4 87.18 -33.43 -30.95
C GLY A 4 88.27 -32.59 -30.28
N GLY A 5 88.25 -32.53 -28.95
CA GLY A 5 89.24 -31.82 -28.12
C GLY A 5 90.37 -32.71 -27.60
N ALA A 6 90.41 -33.99 -27.97
CA ALA A 6 91.37 -34.95 -27.47
C ALA A 6 92.79 -34.66 -28.00
N ALA A 7 93.79 -34.69 -27.14
CA ALA A 7 95.18 -34.63 -27.55
C ALA A 7 96.06 -35.39 -26.55
N ALA A 8 97.25 -35.80 -26.97
CA ALA A 8 98.23 -36.36 -26.06
C ALA A 8 99.64 -35.92 -26.47
N THR A 9 100.49 -35.68 -25.49
CA THR A 9 101.91 -35.40 -25.67
C THR A 9 102.72 -36.63 -25.27
N THR A 10 103.73 -36.99 -26.08
CA THR A 10 104.69 -38.04 -25.72
C THR A 10 105.48 -37.63 -24.48
N SER A 11 105.40 -38.42 -23.41
CA SER A 11 106.16 -38.17 -22.18
C SER A 11 107.53 -38.84 -22.18
N SER A 12 107.76 -39.82 -23.06
CA SER A 12 109.06 -40.42 -23.31
C SER A 12 109.13 -41.01 -24.72
N ALA A 13 110.33 -40.99 -25.32
CA ALA A 13 110.64 -41.68 -26.56
C ALA A 13 111.72 -42.75 -26.27
N PRO A 14 111.58 -43.97 -26.81
CA PRO A 14 112.55 -45.03 -26.58
C PRO A 14 113.83 -44.80 -27.41
N ALA A 15 114.97 -45.26 -26.89
CA ALA A 15 116.26 -45.14 -27.58
C ALA A 15 116.33 -46.06 -28.81
N ALA A 16 117.14 -45.69 -29.80
CA ALA A 16 117.41 -46.53 -30.97
C ALA A 16 118.11 -47.85 -30.57
N VAL A 17 117.79 -48.94 -31.27
CA VAL A 17 118.33 -50.28 -30.98
C VAL A 17 118.86 -50.90 -32.28
N THR A 18 120.01 -51.56 -32.20
CA THR A 18 120.55 -52.38 -33.30
C THR A 18 119.87 -53.75 -33.29
N LEU A 19 119.31 -54.17 -34.44
CA LEU A 19 118.67 -55.47 -34.60
C LEU A 19 119.55 -56.39 -35.46
N ALA A 20 119.78 -57.61 -34.97
CA ALA A 20 120.35 -58.68 -35.79
C ALA A 20 119.31 -59.20 -36.81
N PRO A 21 119.73 -59.84 -37.91
CA PRO A 21 118.81 -60.44 -38.87
C PRO A 21 117.81 -61.39 -38.20
N GLY A 22 116.51 -61.20 -38.45
CA GLY A 22 115.43 -62.01 -37.87
C GLY A 22 115.06 -61.69 -36.41
N ALA A 23 115.77 -60.79 -35.74
CA ALA A 23 115.44 -60.37 -34.38
C ALA A 23 114.30 -59.34 -34.36
N THR A 24 113.53 -59.32 -33.26
CA THR A 24 112.48 -58.34 -33.00
C THR A 24 112.75 -57.58 -31.71
N THR A 25 112.33 -56.32 -31.65
CA THR A 25 112.34 -55.51 -30.41
C THR A 25 111.02 -54.77 -30.27
N SER A 26 110.70 -54.37 -29.05
CA SER A 26 109.51 -53.60 -28.72
C SER A 26 109.89 -52.20 -28.26
N PHE A 27 109.26 -51.19 -28.85
CA PHE A 27 109.40 -49.79 -28.46
C PHE A 27 108.16 -49.36 -27.69
N THR A 28 108.34 -48.96 -26.43
CA THR A 28 107.25 -48.46 -25.59
C THR A 28 107.26 -46.93 -25.57
N TYR A 29 106.12 -46.33 -25.89
CA TYR A 29 105.88 -44.90 -25.78
C TYR A 29 104.88 -44.66 -24.66
N SER A 30 105.18 -43.70 -23.79
CA SER A 30 104.23 -43.19 -22.80
C SER A 30 103.64 -41.87 -23.30
N TYR A 31 102.34 -41.70 -23.13
CA TYR A 31 101.61 -40.51 -23.54
C TYR A 31 100.89 -39.92 -22.33
N LEU A 32 100.89 -38.59 -22.22
CA LEU A 32 100.09 -37.83 -21.27
C LEU A 32 98.94 -37.15 -22.03
N GLU A 33 97.72 -37.29 -21.54
CA GLU A 33 96.56 -36.56 -22.08
C GLU A 33 96.78 -35.05 -21.91
N ALA A 34 96.63 -34.30 -23.00
CA ALA A 34 96.87 -32.86 -23.07
C ALA A 34 95.78 -32.14 -23.88
N GLY A 35 94.64 -32.79 -24.05
CA GLY A 35 93.49 -32.27 -24.76
C GLY A 35 92.72 -31.24 -23.95
N THR A 36 91.86 -30.49 -24.63
CA THR A 36 90.98 -29.49 -24.00
C THR A 36 89.54 -29.97 -23.89
N GLY A 37 89.24 -31.20 -24.31
CA GLY A 37 87.90 -31.74 -24.30
C GLY A 37 87.81 -33.20 -24.78
N PRO A 38 86.60 -33.79 -24.77
CA PRO A 38 86.41 -35.18 -25.14
C PRO A 38 86.63 -35.41 -26.64
N GLY A 39 86.85 -36.67 -27.01
CA GLY A 39 87.10 -37.07 -28.38
C GLY A 39 87.73 -38.46 -28.49
N THR A 40 88.38 -38.73 -29.62
CA THR A 40 89.18 -39.95 -29.78
C THR A 40 90.62 -39.62 -30.09
N TRP A 41 91.54 -40.45 -29.63
CA TRP A 41 92.98 -40.30 -29.89
C TRP A 41 93.59 -41.65 -30.27
N ALA A 42 94.37 -41.67 -31.34
CA ALA A 42 95.17 -42.83 -31.76
C ALA A 42 96.58 -42.37 -32.14
N SER A 43 97.60 -43.18 -31.81
CA SER A 43 98.98 -42.92 -32.25
C SER A 43 99.30 -43.73 -33.50
N THR A 44 100.04 -43.12 -34.42
CA THR A 44 100.61 -43.80 -35.58
C THR A 44 102.11 -43.87 -35.42
N ALA A 45 102.69 -45.06 -35.51
CA ALA A 45 104.13 -45.28 -35.38
C ALA A 45 104.68 -46.04 -36.59
N ALA A 46 105.89 -45.68 -37.01
CA ALA A 46 106.69 -46.40 -37.98
C ALA A 46 108.12 -46.52 -37.44
N ALA A 47 108.80 -47.62 -37.72
CA ALA A 47 110.21 -47.78 -37.40
C ALA A 47 111.06 -47.28 -38.56
N ALA A 48 112.11 -46.54 -38.26
CA ALA A 48 113.14 -46.16 -39.21
C ALA A 48 114.51 -46.56 -38.65
N GLY A 49 115.43 -46.91 -39.53
CA GLY A 49 116.79 -47.30 -39.16
C GLY A 49 117.74 -47.24 -40.35
N THR A 50 118.97 -47.68 -40.13
CA THR A 50 120.00 -47.77 -41.17
C THR A 50 120.54 -49.20 -41.23
N ASP A 51 120.66 -49.73 -42.43
CA ASP A 51 121.32 -51.02 -42.64
C ASP A 51 122.81 -50.92 -42.28
N ALA A 52 123.28 -51.79 -41.40
CA ALA A 52 124.63 -51.70 -40.84
C ALA A 52 125.74 -52.01 -41.84
N ALA A 53 125.44 -52.72 -42.95
CA ALA A 53 126.43 -53.11 -43.96
C ALA A 53 126.53 -52.11 -45.12
N THR A 54 125.40 -51.51 -45.50
CA THR A 54 125.29 -50.63 -46.68
C THR A 54 125.09 -49.15 -46.34
N GLY A 55 124.73 -48.83 -45.09
CA GLY A 55 124.36 -47.48 -44.66
C GLY A 55 123.01 -47.00 -45.23
N GLY A 56 122.29 -47.84 -45.98
CA GLY A 56 121.00 -47.48 -46.57
C GLY A 56 119.90 -47.30 -45.52
N ALA A 57 118.99 -46.35 -45.76
CA ALA A 57 117.84 -46.13 -44.89
C ALA A 57 116.82 -47.27 -45.00
N LEU A 58 116.35 -47.75 -43.86
CA LEU A 58 115.28 -48.74 -43.73
C LEU A 58 114.06 -48.07 -43.10
N SER A 59 112.86 -48.42 -43.57
CA SER A 59 111.60 -47.96 -43.00
C SER A 59 110.57 -49.07 -42.96
N SER A 60 109.78 -49.15 -41.88
CA SER A 60 108.58 -49.97 -41.84
C SER A 60 107.36 -49.18 -42.34
N PRO A 61 106.29 -49.85 -42.79
CA PRO A 61 104.97 -49.24 -42.88
C PRO A 61 104.55 -48.68 -41.51
N SER A 62 103.74 -47.63 -41.53
CA SER A 62 103.14 -47.09 -40.32
C SER A 62 101.95 -47.93 -39.87
N VAL A 63 101.87 -48.23 -38.59
CA VAL A 63 100.70 -48.88 -37.96
C VAL A 63 100.04 -47.88 -37.02
N THR A 64 98.70 -47.79 -37.08
CA THR A 64 97.92 -46.95 -36.18
C THR A 64 97.34 -47.80 -35.06
N SER A 65 97.44 -47.32 -33.83
CA SER A 65 96.84 -47.97 -32.66
C SER A 65 95.32 -48.00 -32.77
N ALA A 66 94.67 -48.82 -31.95
CA ALA A 66 93.26 -48.62 -31.66
C ALA A 66 93.05 -47.20 -31.11
N ALA A 67 91.88 -46.61 -31.42
CA ALA A 67 91.52 -45.30 -30.88
C ALA A 67 91.13 -45.43 -29.41
N LEU A 68 91.78 -44.64 -28.55
CA LEU A 68 91.36 -44.39 -27.18
C LEU A 68 90.24 -43.34 -27.19
N THR A 69 89.30 -43.46 -26.26
CA THR A 69 88.27 -42.44 -26.03
C THR A 69 88.71 -41.53 -24.90
N VAL A 70 88.66 -40.22 -25.14
CA VAL A 70 88.88 -39.19 -24.11
C VAL A 70 87.51 -38.67 -23.70
N GLN A 71 87.22 -38.73 -22.40
CA GLN A 71 85.94 -38.35 -21.82
C GLN A 71 86.13 -37.14 -20.88
N SER A 72 85.11 -36.30 -20.74
CA SER A 72 85.09 -35.35 -19.62
C SER A 72 84.99 -36.12 -18.28
N PRO A 73 85.67 -35.66 -17.22
CA PRO A 73 85.58 -36.29 -15.90
C PRO A 73 84.15 -36.36 -15.39
N ALA A 74 83.87 -37.34 -14.53
CA ALA A 74 82.60 -37.43 -13.84
C ALA A 74 82.32 -36.14 -13.04
N ALA A 75 81.12 -35.60 -13.18
CA ALA A 75 80.72 -34.35 -12.55
C ALA A 75 79.36 -34.54 -11.88
N LEU A 76 79.34 -34.67 -10.56
CA LEU A 76 78.12 -34.95 -9.82
C LEU A 76 77.39 -33.65 -9.47
N THR A 77 76.08 -33.64 -9.68
CA THR A 77 75.15 -32.63 -9.15
C THR A 77 74.09 -33.33 -8.32
N ALA A 78 73.61 -32.67 -7.27
CA ALA A 78 72.61 -33.24 -6.37
C ALA A 78 71.46 -32.25 -6.15
N THR A 79 70.24 -32.78 -6.10
CA THR A 79 69.03 -32.04 -5.75
C THR A 79 68.28 -32.82 -4.67
N LEU A 80 67.71 -32.10 -3.70
CA LEU A 80 67.00 -32.69 -2.58
C LEU A 80 65.55 -32.25 -2.60
N SER A 81 64.63 -33.18 -2.38
CA SER A 81 63.18 -32.93 -2.31
C SER A 81 62.61 -33.56 -1.05
N ALA A 82 61.79 -32.78 -0.34
CA ALA A 82 61.07 -33.18 0.86
C ALA A 82 59.66 -32.56 0.84
N PRO A 83 58.67 -33.13 1.54
CA PRO A 83 57.35 -32.54 1.67
C PRO A 83 57.41 -31.17 2.34
N ALA A 84 56.59 -30.22 1.91
CA ALA A 84 56.57 -28.87 2.50
C ALA A 84 56.16 -28.88 3.98
N SER A 85 55.24 -29.77 4.38
CA SER A 85 54.82 -29.94 5.77
C SER A 85 54.40 -31.37 6.08
N VAL A 86 54.56 -31.79 7.34
CA VAL A 86 54.07 -33.07 7.87
C VAL A 86 53.42 -32.86 9.24
N ALA A 87 52.51 -33.76 9.60
CA ALA A 87 51.94 -33.78 10.94
C ALA A 87 52.88 -34.48 11.94
N ARG A 88 52.69 -34.18 13.23
CA ARG A 88 53.41 -34.89 14.30
C ARG A 88 53.17 -36.40 14.23
N GLY A 89 54.23 -37.18 14.40
CA GLY A 89 54.20 -38.65 14.33
C GLY A 89 54.11 -39.24 12.92
N ALA A 90 54.08 -38.43 11.87
CA ALA A 90 53.95 -38.92 10.50
C ALA A 90 55.26 -39.52 9.97
N SER A 91 55.14 -40.56 9.14
CA SER A 91 56.24 -41.06 8.30
C SER A 91 56.17 -40.43 6.91
N PHE A 92 57.31 -40.02 6.36
CA PHE A 92 57.39 -39.30 5.09
C PHE A 92 58.71 -39.57 4.35
N SER A 93 58.70 -39.37 3.03
CA SER A 93 59.86 -39.66 2.18
C SER A 93 60.64 -38.39 1.82
N VAL A 94 61.96 -38.47 1.88
CA VAL A 94 62.90 -37.45 1.41
C VAL A 94 63.78 -38.08 0.34
N SER A 95 63.96 -37.43 -0.80
CA SER A 95 64.68 -37.99 -1.94
C SER A 95 65.85 -37.10 -2.37
N LEU A 96 67.04 -37.69 -2.51
CA LEU A 96 68.24 -37.07 -3.09
C LEU A 96 68.45 -37.61 -4.50
N THR A 97 68.28 -36.78 -5.52
CA THR A 97 68.56 -37.14 -6.91
C THR A 97 69.94 -36.64 -7.29
N VAL A 98 70.80 -37.57 -7.74
CA VAL A 98 72.18 -37.33 -8.11
C VAL A 98 72.34 -37.59 -9.59
N THR A 99 72.91 -36.62 -10.32
CA THR A 99 73.14 -36.70 -11.77
C THR A 99 74.63 -36.57 -12.05
N ASN A 100 75.17 -37.48 -12.86
CA ASN A 100 76.51 -37.35 -13.41
C ASN A 100 76.44 -36.62 -14.76
N SER A 101 76.82 -35.35 -14.81
CA SER A 101 76.84 -34.54 -16.04
C SER A 101 78.13 -34.71 -16.87
N GLY A 102 79.11 -35.44 -16.34
CA GLY A 102 80.32 -35.83 -17.06
C GLY A 102 80.07 -36.97 -18.07
N GLN A 103 81.08 -37.29 -18.87
CA GLN A 103 81.03 -38.47 -19.77
C GLN A 103 81.62 -39.72 -19.11
N ALA A 104 82.61 -39.56 -18.23
CA ALA A 104 83.18 -40.66 -17.47
C ALA A 104 82.18 -41.22 -16.46
N THR A 105 82.24 -42.52 -16.24
CA THR A 105 81.45 -43.21 -15.22
C THR A 105 81.90 -42.79 -13.83
N ALA A 106 80.96 -42.46 -12.94
CA ALA A 106 81.20 -42.29 -11.51
C ALA A 106 80.92 -43.60 -10.77
N ASN A 107 81.95 -44.21 -10.21
CA ASN A 107 81.85 -45.44 -9.43
C ASN A 107 81.49 -45.15 -7.97
N ALA A 108 80.78 -46.10 -7.35
CA ALA A 108 80.46 -46.12 -5.92
C ALA A 108 79.85 -44.80 -5.40
N VAL A 109 78.94 -44.21 -6.18
CA VAL A 109 78.24 -42.98 -5.79
C VAL A 109 77.31 -43.25 -4.63
N LEU A 110 77.51 -42.54 -3.52
CA LEU A 110 76.72 -42.63 -2.29
C LEU A 110 76.38 -41.23 -1.77
N PRO A 111 75.20 -41.03 -1.16
CA PRO A 111 74.91 -39.82 -0.39
C PRO A 111 75.85 -39.65 0.81
N VAL A 112 76.23 -38.39 1.11
CA VAL A 112 77.09 -38.03 2.25
C VAL A 112 76.54 -36.76 2.92
N PRO A 113 76.31 -36.76 4.25
CA PRO A 113 76.36 -37.92 5.14
C PRO A 113 75.27 -38.95 4.80
N SER A 114 75.45 -40.21 5.23
CA SER A 114 74.45 -41.27 5.12
C SER A 114 74.14 -41.81 6.52
N PRO A 115 72.93 -41.57 7.07
CA PRO A 115 71.81 -40.85 6.46
C PRO A 115 72.06 -39.33 6.34
N LEU A 116 71.20 -38.64 5.57
CA LEU A 116 71.23 -37.18 5.41
C LEU A 116 71.23 -36.46 6.78
N SER A 117 71.90 -35.32 6.88
CA SER A 117 71.86 -34.52 8.11
C SER A 117 70.54 -33.77 8.20
N VAL A 118 70.01 -33.64 9.42
CA VAL A 118 68.76 -32.93 9.70
C VAL A 118 69.02 -31.86 10.75
N ALA A 119 68.88 -30.59 10.37
CA ALA A 119 68.86 -29.48 11.30
C ALA A 119 67.43 -29.29 11.83
N LEU A 120 67.32 -29.18 13.15
CA LEU A 120 66.05 -29.12 13.88
C LEU A 120 65.81 -27.69 14.39
N SER A 121 64.56 -27.25 14.41
CA SER A 121 64.14 -26.01 15.05
C SER A 121 62.80 -26.18 15.76
N GLY A 122 62.57 -25.43 16.84
CA GLY A 122 61.40 -25.60 17.69
C GLY A 122 61.45 -26.93 18.44
N GLY A 123 60.32 -27.66 18.49
CA GLY A 123 60.23 -29.00 19.10
C GLY A 123 60.14 -30.15 18.10
N ALA A 124 60.42 -29.89 16.82
CA ALA A 124 60.38 -30.89 15.76
C ALA A 124 61.60 -31.82 15.84
N ALA A 125 61.39 -33.12 15.64
CA ALA A 125 62.46 -34.11 15.50
C ALA A 125 62.06 -35.17 14.48
N ALA A 126 63.03 -35.74 13.76
CA ALA A 126 62.77 -36.87 12.88
C ALA A 126 63.99 -37.78 12.80
N GLY A 127 63.74 -39.08 12.67
CA GLY A 127 64.77 -40.10 12.48
C GLY A 127 64.49 -40.97 11.26
N THR A 128 65.52 -41.60 10.72
CA THR A 128 65.41 -42.59 9.66
C THR A 128 66.31 -43.78 9.95
N THR A 129 65.89 -44.96 9.52
CA THR A 129 66.71 -46.18 9.47
C THR A 129 67.11 -46.53 8.03
N SER A 130 66.78 -45.66 7.06
CA SER A 130 67.07 -45.88 5.64
C SER A 130 68.57 -45.76 5.36
N SER A 131 69.15 -46.79 4.72
CA SER A 131 70.56 -46.81 4.31
C SER A 131 70.66 -47.23 2.84
N PRO A 132 70.63 -46.27 1.89
CA PRO A 132 70.76 -46.57 0.48
C PRO A 132 72.13 -47.16 0.13
N ALA A 133 72.18 -48.12 -0.82
CA ALA A 133 73.42 -48.71 -1.30
C ALA A 133 74.13 -47.80 -2.32
N ALA A 134 75.44 -47.94 -2.46
CA ALA A 134 76.21 -47.21 -3.47
C ALA A 134 75.84 -47.67 -4.89
N VAL A 135 75.85 -46.74 -5.85
CA VAL A 135 75.47 -47.00 -7.25
C VAL A 135 76.58 -46.51 -8.20
N THR A 136 76.82 -47.25 -9.28
CA THR A 136 77.66 -46.77 -10.38
C THR A 136 76.81 -45.98 -11.38
N LEU A 137 77.19 -44.73 -11.63
CA LEU A 137 76.49 -43.80 -12.52
C LEU A 137 77.29 -43.55 -13.79
N ALA A 138 76.83 -44.08 -14.92
CA ALA A 138 77.38 -43.74 -16.24
C ALA A 138 77.26 -42.23 -16.52
N GLY A 139 78.05 -41.73 -17.48
CA GLY A 139 77.95 -40.33 -17.91
C GLY A 139 76.54 -40.00 -18.43
N GLY A 140 75.99 -38.87 -17.99
CA GLY A 140 74.62 -38.44 -18.27
C GLY A 140 73.53 -39.14 -17.44
N ALA A 141 73.84 -40.17 -16.65
CA ALA A 141 72.85 -40.91 -15.87
C ALA A 141 72.49 -40.20 -14.54
N SER A 142 71.30 -40.52 -14.02
CA SER A 142 70.83 -40.04 -12.71
C SER A 142 70.32 -41.18 -11.84
N GLN A 143 70.51 -41.08 -10.52
CA GLN A 143 69.98 -41.99 -9.51
C GLN A 143 69.28 -41.20 -8.41
N THR A 144 68.10 -41.66 -8.00
CA THR A 144 67.38 -41.13 -6.84
C THR A 144 67.56 -42.05 -5.65
N PHE A 145 68.08 -41.51 -4.55
CA PHE A 145 68.18 -42.19 -3.26
C PHE A 145 67.03 -41.71 -2.36
N THR A 146 66.23 -42.65 -1.85
CA THR A 146 65.03 -42.34 -1.05
C THR A 146 65.25 -42.72 0.41
N TYR A 147 64.86 -41.81 1.31
CA TYR A 147 64.89 -41.99 2.76
C TYR A 147 63.46 -41.89 3.29
N VAL A 148 63.07 -42.81 4.17
CA VAL A 148 61.81 -42.72 4.91
C VAL A 148 62.13 -42.23 6.32
N PHE A 149 61.70 -41.01 6.63
CA PHE A 149 61.81 -40.39 7.95
C PHE A 149 60.51 -40.56 8.73
N THR A 150 60.59 -40.66 10.05
CA THR A 150 59.45 -40.62 10.97
C THR A 150 59.63 -39.44 11.92
N GLU A 151 58.62 -38.58 12.00
CA GLU A 151 58.58 -37.45 12.93
C GLU A 151 58.39 -37.97 14.36
N SER A 152 59.22 -37.52 15.28
CA SER A 152 59.28 -37.96 16.69
C SER A 152 59.43 -36.79 17.67
N GLY A 153 59.17 -35.57 17.22
CA GLY A 153 59.24 -34.36 18.01
C GLY A 153 58.08 -34.23 19.00
N THR A 154 58.22 -33.24 19.89
CA THR A 154 57.24 -32.97 20.96
C THR A 154 56.35 -31.76 20.66
N ALA A 155 56.80 -30.86 19.78
CA ALA A 155 56.06 -29.67 19.37
C ALA A 155 56.29 -29.35 17.89
N ALA A 156 55.56 -28.34 17.39
CA ALA A 156 55.76 -27.83 16.04
C ALA A 156 57.18 -27.25 15.84
N GLY A 157 57.62 -27.17 14.58
CA GLY A 157 58.96 -26.72 14.24
C GLY A 157 59.30 -26.99 12.79
N SER A 158 60.59 -26.93 12.43
CA SER A 158 61.07 -27.23 11.07
C SER A 158 62.22 -28.23 11.07
N LEU A 159 62.20 -29.13 10.09
CA LEU A 159 63.24 -30.10 9.76
C LEU A 159 63.91 -29.63 8.46
N THR A 160 65.20 -29.32 8.49
CA THR A 160 65.97 -28.97 7.28
C THR A 160 66.96 -30.09 6.98
N PHE A 161 66.72 -30.81 5.90
CA PHE A 161 67.56 -31.88 5.40
C PHE A 161 68.70 -31.32 4.57
N SER A 162 69.90 -31.87 4.72
CA SER A 162 71.02 -31.56 3.85
C SER A 162 71.88 -32.78 3.53
N GLY A 163 72.41 -32.82 2.32
CA GLY A 163 73.35 -33.85 1.91
C GLY A 163 73.92 -33.60 0.52
N ALA A 164 75.06 -34.23 0.25
CA ALA A 164 75.72 -34.25 -1.04
C ALA A 164 75.83 -35.71 -1.53
N ALA A 165 76.49 -35.93 -2.65
CA ALA A 165 76.86 -37.23 -3.17
C ALA A 165 78.35 -37.28 -3.47
N ARG A 166 78.98 -38.42 -3.18
CA ARG A 166 80.41 -38.68 -3.40
C ARG A 166 80.60 -40.00 -4.14
N GLY A 167 81.55 -40.04 -5.07
CA GLY A 167 81.99 -41.25 -5.76
C GLY A 167 83.43 -41.10 -6.25
N THR A 168 83.85 -41.96 -7.18
CA THR A 168 85.15 -41.86 -7.85
C THR A 168 84.99 -41.92 -9.37
N ASP A 169 85.77 -41.10 -10.08
CA ASP A 169 85.83 -41.16 -11.53
C ASP A 169 86.48 -42.48 -12.00
N ALA A 170 85.85 -43.18 -12.94
CA ALA A 170 86.29 -44.50 -13.37
C ALA A 170 87.61 -44.50 -14.16
N ASN A 171 87.97 -43.39 -14.79
CA ASN A 171 89.16 -43.29 -15.64
C ASN A 171 90.39 -42.83 -14.83
N SER A 172 90.20 -41.83 -13.97
CA SER A 172 91.28 -41.19 -13.20
C SER A 172 91.41 -41.69 -11.76
N ALA A 173 90.43 -42.44 -11.25
CA ALA A 173 90.28 -42.83 -9.85
C ALA A 173 90.19 -41.67 -8.85
N LEU A 174 90.09 -40.41 -9.32
CA LEU A 174 89.94 -39.25 -8.46
C LEU A 174 88.54 -39.21 -7.83
N ALA A 175 88.46 -38.68 -6.61
CA ALA A 175 87.19 -38.48 -5.92
C ALA A 175 86.37 -37.39 -6.62
N VAL A 176 85.07 -37.64 -6.78
CA VAL A 176 84.10 -36.68 -7.32
C VAL A 176 83.01 -36.44 -6.29
N SER A 177 82.58 -35.19 -6.15
CA SER A 177 81.52 -34.82 -5.22
C SER A 177 80.60 -33.76 -5.83
N SER A 178 79.33 -33.80 -5.43
CA SER A 178 78.40 -32.70 -5.68
C SER A 178 78.45 -31.66 -4.57
N ALA A 179 77.91 -30.47 -4.83
CA ALA A 179 77.58 -29.51 -3.78
C ALA A 179 76.46 -30.05 -2.88
N THR A 180 76.40 -29.56 -1.65
CA THR A 180 75.32 -29.90 -0.71
C THR A 180 73.99 -29.35 -1.19
N ALA A 181 72.98 -30.21 -1.28
CA ALA A 181 71.60 -29.85 -1.52
C ALA A 181 70.82 -29.81 -0.20
N THR A 182 69.82 -28.92 -0.11
CA THR A 182 68.99 -28.73 1.08
C THR A 182 67.51 -28.74 0.74
N ALA A 183 66.67 -29.24 1.64
CA ALA A 183 65.21 -29.18 1.56
C ALA A 183 64.64 -29.08 2.97
N ALA A 184 63.50 -28.40 3.14
CA ALA A 184 62.90 -28.19 4.45
C ALA A 184 61.46 -28.70 4.50
N THR A 185 61.08 -29.21 5.67
CA THR A 185 59.73 -29.68 6.00
C THR A 185 59.28 -29.01 7.30
N GLN A 186 58.07 -28.43 7.32
CA GLN A 186 57.46 -27.91 8.54
C GLN A 186 56.70 -29.00 9.28
N VAL A 187 56.92 -29.13 10.59
CA VAL A 187 56.13 -29.99 11.47
C VAL A 187 55.03 -29.15 12.10
N VAL A 188 53.78 -29.49 11.80
CA VAL A 188 52.61 -28.78 12.32
C VAL A 188 51.86 -29.63 13.35
N ALA A 189 51.24 -28.97 14.32
CA ALA A 189 50.28 -29.62 15.19
C ALA A 189 49.03 -30.01 14.38
N PRO A 190 48.33 -31.11 14.72
CA PRO A 190 47.06 -31.45 14.09
C PRO A 190 46.06 -30.28 14.14
N GLY A 191 45.22 -30.18 13.12
CA GLY A 191 44.05 -29.31 13.09
C GLY A 191 43.09 -29.70 14.21
N ALA A 192 42.44 -28.69 14.80
CA ALA A 192 41.48 -28.88 15.87
C ALA A 192 40.29 -27.96 15.59
N LEU A 193 39.08 -28.49 15.64
CA LEU A 193 37.88 -27.75 15.27
C LEU A 193 37.07 -27.42 16.53
N GLN A 194 36.60 -26.18 16.62
CA GLN A 194 35.75 -25.70 17.71
C GLN A 194 34.56 -24.92 17.14
N VAL A 195 33.36 -25.16 17.67
CA VAL A 195 32.22 -24.26 17.44
C VAL A 195 32.35 -23.07 18.39
N VAL A 196 32.37 -21.86 17.82
CA VAL A 196 32.49 -20.60 18.57
C VAL A 196 31.12 -20.08 19.00
N SER A 197 30.15 -20.10 18.08
CA SER A 197 28.79 -19.62 18.36
C SER A 197 27.76 -20.21 17.40
N LEU A 198 26.53 -20.39 17.88
CA LEU A 198 25.35 -20.65 17.07
C LEU A 198 24.25 -19.65 17.45
N THR A 199 23.83 -18.82 16.50
CA THR A 199 22.89 -17.72 16.75
C THR A 199 21.67 -17.77 15.83
N ALA A 200 20.52 -17.40 16.37
CA ALA A 200 19.26 -17.18 15.67
C ALA A 200 18.52 -15.99 16.33
N PRO A 201 17.53 -15.36 15.67
CA PRO A 201 16.74 -14.30 16.27
C PRO A 201 16.06 -14.75 17.57
N SER A 202 15.92 -13.87 18.56
CA SER A 202 15.25 -14.21 19.82
C SER A 202 13.75 -14.43 19.68
N THR A 203 13.14 -13.87 18.63
CA THR A 203 11.71 -13.99 18.36
C THR A 203 11.45 -14.08 16.87
N VAL A 204 10.57 -14.98 16.46
CA VAL A 204 10.06 -15.09 15.09
C VAL A 204 8.55 -15.29 15.12
N ALA A 205 7.84 -14.87 14.08
CA ALA A 205 6.42 -15.17 13.92
C ALA A 205 6.22 -16.52 13.22
N ARG A 206 5.03 -17.11 13.36
CA ARG A 206 4.65 -18.33 12.64
C ARG A 206 4.84 -18.17 11.14
N GLY A 207 5.46 -19.17 10.50
CA GLY A 207 5.76 -19.16 9.07
C GLY A 207 6.86 -18.17 8.64
N GLN A 208 7.47 -17.40 9.55
CA GLN A 208 8.50 -16.42 9.20
C GLN A 208 9.79 -17.10 8.74
N ALA A 209 10.42 -16.56 7.69
CA ALA A 209 11.78 -16.90 7.30
C ALA A 209 12.80 -16.11 8.13
N PHE A 210 13.88 -16.77 8.55
CA PHE A 210 14.95 -16.16 9.35
C PHE A 210 16.31 -16.80 9.04
N THR A 211 17.38 -16.18 9.53
CA THR A 211 18.75 -16.69 9.34
C THR A 211 19.31 -17.23 10.64
N ALA A 212 19.90 -18.43 10.58
CA ALA A 212 20.73 -18.97 11.64
C ALA A 212 22.21 -18.96 11.20
N THR A 213 23.12 -18.70 12.14
CA THR A 213 24.56 -18.54 11.85
C THR A 213 25.40 -19.38 12.80
N LEU A 214 26.25 -20.23 12.24
CA LEU A 214 27.26 -21.01 12.96
C LEU A 214 28.65 -20.46 12.64
N VAL A 215 29.42 -20.14 13.67
CA VAL A 215 30.83 -19.75 13.54
C VAL A 215 31.69 -20.87 14.09
N VAL A 216 32.66 -21.32 13.30
CA VAL A 216 33.61 -22.36 13.69
C VAL A 216 35.03 -21.85 13.56
N LYS A 217 35.92 -22.32 14.44
CA LYS A 217 37.33 -21.94 14.46
C LYS A 217 38.20 -23.18 14.34
N ASN A 218 39.23 -23.08 13.51
CA ASN A 218 40.35 -24.00 13.56
C ASN A 218 41.33 -23.50 14.63
N THR A 219 41.40 -24.19 15.77
CA THR A 219 42.31 -23.89 16.88
C THR A 219 43.62 -24.68 16.80
N GLY A 220 43.77 -25.56 15.80
CA GLY A 220 44.96 -26.38 15.58
C GLY A 220 46.01 -25.73 14.67
N GLY A 221 47.04 -26.50 14.34
CA GLY A 221 48.22 -26.04 13.58
C GLY A 221 48.21 -26.33 12.08
N ALA A 222 47.43 -27.32 11.64
CA ALA A 222 47.22 -27.64 10.23
C ALA A 222 45.92 -27.00 9.72
N ALA A 223 45.81 -26.78 8.40
CA ALA A 223 44.53 -26.40 7.81
C ALA A 223 43.52 -27.56 7.92
N LEU A 224 42.24 -27.23 7.98
CA LEU A 224 41.16 -28.20 7.95
C LEU A 224 40.44 -28.08 6.60
N ASN A 225 40.37 -29.16 5.84
CA ASN A 225 39.67 -29.23 4.56
C ASN A 225 38.23 -29.69 4.73
N ALA A 226 37.38 -29.32 3.77
CA ALA A 226 35.99 -29.74 3.68
C ALA A 226 35.20 -29.58 5.01
N VAL A 227 35.48 -28.51 5.76
CA VAL A 227 34.75 -28.22 7.00
C VAL A 227 33.35 -27.80 6.65
N ALA A 228 32.35 -28.50 7.19
CA ALA A 228 30.93 -28.17 7.06
C ALA A 228 30.22 -28.39 8.39
N PRO A 229 29.03 -27.79 8.59
CA PRO A 229 28.21 -28.11 9.74
C PRO A 229 27.87 -29.61 9.82
N SER A 230 27.83 -30.14 11.04
CA SER A 230 27.52 -31.54 11.31
C SER A 230 26.58 -31.64 12.51
N PRO A 231 25.31 -32.04 12.31
CA PRO A 231 24.66 -32.34 11.02
C PRO A 231 24.62 -31.13 10.06
N LEU A 232 24.53 -31.39 8.74
CA LEU A 232 24.48 -30.34 7.70
C LEU A 232 23.31 -29.37 7.87
N LYS A 233 22.22 -29.87 8.45
CA LYS A 233 21.06 -29.08 8.89
C LYS A 233 21.04 -29.10 10.42
N PRO A 234 20.88 -27.95 11.10
CA PRO A 234 20.81 -27.92 12.55
C PRO A 234 19.66 -28.80 13.05
N SER A 235 19.88 -29.50 14.17
CA SER A 235 18.79 -30.14 14.87
C SER A 235 17.94 -29.09 15.57
N VAL A 236 16.63 -29.32 15.63
CA VAL A 236 15.65 -28.39 16.19
C VAL A 236 14.96 -29.09 17.35
N ALA A 237 15.04 -28.48 18.54
CA ALA A 237 14.31 -28.92 19.73
C ALA A 237 13.23 -27.88 20.05
N GLY A 238 11.99 -28.18 19.70
CA GLY A 238 10.84 -27.31 19.91
C GLY A 238 9.96 -27.72 21.09
N VAL A 239 9.34 -26.75 21.74
CA VAL A 239 8.31 -26.91 22.77
C VAL A 239 7.08 -26.08 22.41
N GLY A 240 5.90 -26.50 22.87
CA GLY A 240 4.63 -25.80 22.57
C GLY A 240 4.15 -25.92 21.12
N GLY A 241 4.79 -26.76 20.29
CA GLY A 241 4.46 -26.92 18.87
C GLY A 241 5.28 -26.04 17.93
N ALA A 242 6.20 -25.21 18.45
CA ALA A 242 7.13 -24.44 17.64
C ALA A 242 8.14 -25.35 16.91
N GLY A 243 8.53 -24.96 15.70
CA GLY A 243 9.49 -25.71 14.90
C GLY A 243 10.18 -24.84 13.86
N ALA A 244 11.29 -25.34 13.32
CA ALA A 244 12.00 -24.70 12.23
C ALA A 244 12.50 -25.76 11.25
N THR A 245 12.61 -25.38 9.97
CA THR A 245 13.17 -26.21 8.93
C THR A 245 14.06 -25.39 8.00
N THR A 246 14.93 -26.07 7.27
CA THR A 246 15.69 -25.45 6.19
C THR A 246 15.84 -26.41 5.01
N ALA A 247 15.74 -25.87 3.80
CA ALA A 247 16.09 -26.58 2.57
C ALA A 247 17.58 -26.41 2.21
N THR A 248 18.25 -25.38 2.76
CA THR A 248 19.62 -25.03 2.42
C THR A 248 20.64 -25.79 3.26
N SER A 249 21.75 -26.17 2.64
CA SER A 249 22.94 -26.69 3.33
C SER A 249 24.15 -25.84 2.90
N PRO A 250 24.89 -25.25 3.86
CA PRO A 250 26.09 -24.48 3.55
C PRO A 250 27.15 -25.34 2.87
N ALA A 251 27.86 -24.77 1.90
CA ALA A 251 28.98 -25.45 1.25
C ALA A 251 30.16 -25.62 2.22
N ALA A 252 30.89 -26.73 2.08
CA ALA A 252 32.09 -26.99 2.88
C ALA A 252 33.22 -25.98 2.54
N GLN A 253 34.04 -25.65 3.53
CA GLN A 253 35.12 -24.66 3.40
C GLN A 253 36.44 -25.22 3.94
N THR A 254 37.56 -24.77 3.38
CA THR A 254 38.89 -24.98 3.99
C THR A 254 39.18 -23.86 4.98
N ILE A 255 39.58 -24.21 6.20
CA ILE A 255 39.88 -23.27 7.29
C ILE A 255 41.35 -23.38 7.64
N ALA A 256 42.12 -22.35 7.33
CA ALA A 256 43.53 -22.25 7.71
C ALA A 256 43.72 -22.30 9.25
N ALA A 257 44.91 -22.66 9.71
CA ALA A 257 45.25 -22.67 11.12
C ALA A 257 44.96 -21.32 11.79
N GLY A 258 44.27 -21.32 12.93
CA GLY A 258 43.86 -20.12 13.65
C GLY A 258 42.66 -19.35 13.07
N ALA A 259 42.25 -19.64 11.84
CA ALA A 259 41.16 -18.94 11.15
C ALA A 259 39.76 -19.43 11.56
N GLN A 260 38.74 -18.68 11.15
CA GLN A 260 37.33 -18.99 11.38
C GLN A 260 36.55 -19.05 10.07
N ALA A 261 35.49 -19.85 10.04
CA ALA A 261 34.50 -19.86 8.97
C ALA A 261 33.10 -19.61 9.54
N THR A 262 32.26 -18.97 8.74
CA THR A 262 30.85 -18.72 9.07
C THR A 262 29.97 -19.48 8.10
N PHE A 263 29.02 -20.24 8.65
CA PHE A 263 28.01 -20.97 7.90
C PHE A 263 26.64 -20.42 8.25
N THR A 264 25.79 -20.24 7.24
CA THR A 264 24.46 -19.63 7.41
C THR A 264 23.37 -20.50 6.80
N TRP A 265 22.26 -20.66 7.52
CA TRP A 265 21.06 -21.32 7.00
C TRP A 265 19.93 -20.31 6.80
N ALA A 266 19.23 -20.43 5.68
CA ALA A 266 17.92 -19.84 5.50
C ALA A 266 16.88 -20.79 6.13
N MET A 267 16.37 -20.41 7.30
CA MET A 267 15.41 -21.18 8.08
C MET A 267 14.00 -20.63 7.85
N THR A 268 12.99 -21.48 8.02
CA THR A 268 11.57 -21.09 8.05
C THR A 268 10.91 -21.75 9.24
N GLU A 269 10.14 -20.98 10.02
CA GLU A 269 9.30 -21.52 11.09
C GLU A 269 8.22 -22.42 10.45
N ASN A 270 8.11 -23.66 10.92
CA ASN A 270 7.19 -24.66 10.37
C ASN A 270 6.43 -25.45 11.45
N GLY A 271 6.40 -24.91 12.68
CA GLY A 271 5.65 -25.48 13.79
C GLY A 271 4.14 -25.41 13.58
N THR A 272 3.41 -26.07 14.48
CA THR A 272 1.94 -26.13 14.48
C THR A 272 1.30 -25.09 15.39
N ALA A 273 2.04 -24.54 16.35
CA ALA A 273 1.58 -23.55 17.31
C ALA A 273 2.73 -22.62 17.77
N ALA A 274 2.37 -21.50 18.40
CA ALA A 274 3.31 -20.64 19.12
C ALA A 274 4.02 -21.41 20.26
N GLY A 275 5.25 -21.03 20.59
CA GLY A 275 6.08 -21.77 21.54
C GLY A 275 7.52 -21.29 21.52
N SER A 276 8.49 -22.20 21.63
CA SER A 276 9.90 -21.85 21.44
C SER A 276 10.71 -23.02 20.93
N PHE A 277 11.81 -22.75 20.22
CA PHE A 277 12.76 -23.77 19.80
C PHE A 277 14.21 -23.35 20.06
N ILE A 278 15.09 -24.34 20.14
CA ILE A 278 16.55 -24.18 20.17
C ILE A 278 17.14 -24.93 18.98
N LEU A 279 18.17 -24.35 18.36
CA LEU A 279 18.96 -25.00 17.32
C LEU A 279 20.21 -25.64 17.93
N SER A 280 20.66 -26.76 17.40
CA SER A 280 21.95 -27.36 17.75
C SER A 280 22.70 -27.82 16.50
N ALA A 281 23.98 -27.45 16.40
CA ALA A 281 24.84 -27.82 15.29
C ALA A 281 26.30 -27.91 15.74
N GLY A 282 26.99 -28.94 15.28
CA GLY A 282 28.45 -29.08 15.35
C GLY A 282 29.08 -28.76 14.00
N ALA A 283 30.34 -29.18 13.83
CA ALA A 283 31.02 -29.13 12.54
C ALA A 283 31.99 -30.30 12.39
N SER A 284 32.30 -30.66 11.16
CA SER A 284 33.28 -31.70 10.84
C SER A 284 34.05 -31.37 9.57
N GLY A 285 35.29 -31.82 9.48
CA GLY A 285 36.14 -31.74 8.29
C GLY A 285 37.28 -32.74 8.39
N THR A 286 38.34 -32.52 7.60
CA THR A 286 39.54 -33.37 7.62
C THR A 286 40.80 -32.54 7.79
N ASP A 287 41.76 -33.06 8.53
CA ASP A 287 43.07 -32.44 8.70
C ASP A 287 43.87 -32.50 7.40
N SER A 288 44.43 -31.38 6.94
CA SER A 288 45.12 -31.30 5.65
C SER A 288 46.46 -32.02 5.60
N ALA A 289 47.09 -32.25 6.76
CA ALA A 289 48.41 -32.87 6.85
C ALA A 289 48.34 -34.40 7.03
N THR A 290 47.26 -34.90 7.63
CA THR A 290 47.06 -36.34 7.93
C THR A 290 45.92 -36.99 7.16
N GLY A 291 44.94 -36.21 6.68
CA GLY A 291 43.68 -36.72 6.14
C GLY A 291 42.69 -37.24 7.21
N ALA A 292 43.04 -37.17 8.50
CA ALA A 292 42.18 -37.65 9.57
C ALA A 292 40.91 -36.80 9.73
N ALA A 293 39.79 -37.42 10.10
CA ALA A 293 38.57 -36.69 10.40
C ALA A 293 38.70 -35.90 11.71
N VAL A 294 38.22 -34.65 11.69
CA VAL A 294 38.17 -33.76 12.86
C VAL A 294 36.74 -33.27 13.02
N SER A 295 36.22 -33.30 14.25
CA SER A 295 34.88 -32.83 14.57
C SER A 295 34.88 -31.90 15.78
N ALA A 296 33.89 -31.02 15.80
CA ALA A 296 33.57 -30.16 16.92
C ALA A 296 32.20 -30.55 17.48
N ALA A 297 32.11 -30.66 18.81
CA ALA A 297 30.86 -30.98 19.49
C ALA A 297 29.77 -29.93 19.16
N PRO A 298 28.50 -30.34 19.05
CA PRO A 298 27.40 -29.41 18.82
C PRO A 298 27.27 -28.36 19.93
N LEU A 299 26.98 -27.12 19.53
CA LEU A 299 26.59 -26.05 20.43
C LEU A 299 25.12 -25.71 20.22
N SER A 300 24.39 -25.45 21.31
CA SER A 300 23.01 -24.99 21.27
C SER A 300 22.93 -23.47 21.16
N SER A 301 21.97 -22.97 20.37
CA SER A 301 21.61 -21.56 20.34
C SER A 301 20.89 -21.13 21.62
N ALA A 302 20.71 -19.82 21.80
CA ALA A 302 19.67 -19.31 22.69
C ALA A 302 18.28 -19.76 22.21
N SER A 303 17.30 -19.77 23.12
CA SER A 303 15.91 -20.07 22.80
C SER A 303 15.31 -18.99 21.90
N THR A 304 14.67 -19.39 20.81
CA THR A 304 13.88 -18.54 19.92
C THR A 304 12.41 -18.70 20.25
N THR A 305 11.73 -17.61 20.63
CA THR A 305 10.28 -17.62 20.86
C THR A 305 9.51 -17.49 19.55
N VAL A 306 8.50 -18.33 19.36
CA VAL A 306 7.58 -18.29 18.22
C VAL A 306 6.25 -17.72 18.66
N VAL A 307 5.79 -16.67 17.98
CA VAL A 307 4.51 -16.01 18.24
C VAL A 307 3.58 -16.06 17.02
N GLU A 308 2.27 -16.02 17.24
CA GLU A 308 1.33 -15.77 16.15
C GLU A 308 1.52 -14.34 15.62
N PRO A 309 1.44 -14.10 14.30
CA PRO A 309 1.43 -12.75 13.75
C PRO A 309 0.29 -11.90 14.37
N ALA A 310 0.49 -10.59 14.40
CA ALA A 310 -0.49 -9.61 14.80
C ALA A 310 -1.77 -9.77 13.97
N LYS A 311 -2.91 -9.83 14.66
CA LYS A 311 -4.22 -10.07 14.04
C LYS A 311 -5.22 -9.05 14.55
N LEU A 312 -5.44 -8.01 13.77
CA LEU A 312 -6.38 -6.96 14.13
C LEU A 312 -7.83 -7.41 13.89
N VAL A 313 -8.71 -7.10 14.83
CA VAL A 313 -10.14 -7.34 14.74
C VAL A 313 -10.87 -6.07 15.13
N VAL A 314 -11.73 -5.59 14.26
CA VAL A 314 -12.71 -4.54 14.57
C VAL A 314 -13.92 -5.20 15.22
N GLU A 315 -14.37 -4.66 16.34
CA GLU A 315 -15.57 -5.13 17.04
C GLU A 315 -16.84 -4.56 16.38
N PRO A 316 -18.04 -5.15 16.65
CA PRO A 316 -19.30 -4.64 16.11
C PRO A 316 -19.50 -3.15 16.39
N ILE A 317 -19.93 -2.41 15.36
CA ILE A 317 -20.13 -0.95 15.41
C ILE A 317 -21.62 -0.68 15.59
N THR A 318 -21.98 0.10 16.61
CA THR A 318 -23.36 0.54 16.85
C THR A 318 -23.46 2.06 16.74
N LEU A 319 -24.37 2.53 15.91
CA LEU A 319 -24.67 3.94 15.67
C LEU A 319 -26.16 4.22 15.96
N PRO A 320 -26.57 5.49 16.13
CA PRO A 320 -27.98 5.85 16.30
C PRO A 320 -28.87 5.30 15.17
N ALA A 321 -30.12 4.93 15.47
CA ALA A 321 -31.04 4.42 14.46
C ALA A 321 -31.59 5.51 13.52
N ARG A 322 -31.73 6.73 14.04
CA ARG A 322 -32.25 7.90 13.32
C ARG A 322 -31.40 9.13 13.61
N LEU A 323 -31.37 10.06 12.66
CA LEU A 323 -30.62 11.31 12.69
C LEU A 323 -31.38 12.39 11.91
N SER A 324 -31.51 13.59 12.45
CA SER A 324 -32.05 14.73 11.68
C SER A 324 -30.95 15.37 10.83
N ARG A 325 -31.30 15.90 9.65
CA ARG A 325 -30.30 16.58 8.79
C ARG A 325 -29.55 17.69 9.54
N GLY A 326 -28.25 17.80 9.28
CA GLY A 326 -27.35 18.74 9.96
C GLY A 326 -26.94 18.33 11.38
N GLN A 327 -27.46 17.22 11.92
CA GLN A 327 -27.10 16.75 13.26
C GLN A 327 -25.72 16.07 13.27
N GLY A 328 -24.97 16.26 14.35
CA GLY A 328 -23.72 15.54 14.61
C GLY A 328 -23.94 14.21 15.34
N PHE A 329 -23.08 13.23 15.09
CA PHE A 329 -23.06 11.95 15.81
C PHE A 329 -21.63 11.43 15.99
N SER A 330 -21.41 10.57 16.98
CA SER A 330 -20.10 9.96 17.26
C SER A 330 -20.09 8.47 16.92
N ALA A 331 -19.08 8.03 16.19
CA ALA A 331 -18.78 6.63 15.97
C ALA A 331 -17.63 6.21 16.90
N VAL A 332 -17.89 5.30 17.84
CA VAL A 332 -16.88 4.72 18.73
C VAL A 332 -16.60 3.30 18.28
N ILE A 333 -15.39 3.05 17.80
CA ILE A 333 -15.01 1.79 17.15
C ILE A 333 -13.88 1.16 17.94
N ALA A 334 -14.13 -0.03 18.49
CA ALA A 334 -13.12 -0.79 19.21
C ALA A 334 -12.33 -1.70 18.25
N VAL A 335 -11.01 -1.73 18.46
CA VAL A 335 -10.08 -2.60 17.74
C VAL A 335 -9.28 -3.39 18.76
N ARG A 336 -9.20 -4.70 18.58
CA ARG A 336 -8.37 -5.61 19.38
C ARG A 336 -7.30 -6.28 18.52
N ASN A 337 -6.21 -6.69 19.16
CA ASN A 337 -5.18 -7.53 18.56
C ASN A 337 -5.27 -8.95 19.12
N ASP A 338 -5.82 -9.88 18.34
CA ASP A 338 -5.94 -11.30 18.68
C ASP A 338 -4.66 -12.10 18.33
N GLY A 339 -3.63 -11.43 17.81
CA GLY A 339 -2.35 -12.03 17.47
C GLY A 339 -1.41 -12.19 18.68
N GLY A 340 -0.30 -12.90 18.46
CA GLY A 340 0.76 -13.13 19.46
C GLY A 340 1.88 -12.09 19.42
N ALA A 341 1.96 -11.29 18.36
CA ALA A 341 2.88 -10.17 18.20
C ALA A 341 2.15 -8.83 18.40
N SER A 342 2.89 -7.80 18.86
CA SER A 342 2.37 -6.43 18.92
C SER A 342 2.08 -5.89 17.52
N ALA A 343 0.97 -5.18 17.36
CA ALA A 343 0.65 -4.39 16.19
C ALA A 343 1.00 -2.92 16.44
N THR A 344 1.93 -2.36 15.68
CA THR A 344 2.32 -0.95 15.75
C THR A 344 1.56 -0.12 14.71
N GLY A 345 1.40 1.18 14.98
CA GLY A 345 0.75 2.08 14.02
C GLY A 345 -0.71 1.73 13.71
N VAL A 346 -1.41 1.08 14.65
CA VAL A 346 -2.81 0.69 14.50
C VAL A 346 -3.68 1.94 14.39
N ARG A 347 -4.45 2.02 13.30
CA ARG A 347 -5.42 3.07 13.01
C ARG A 347 -6.55 2.49 12.17
N LEU A 348 -7.67 3.20 12.05
CA LEU A 348 -8.67 2.85 11.05
C LEU A 348 -8.19 3.35 9.67
N SER A 349 -7.98 2.43 8.75
CA SER A 349 -7.40 2.70 7.42
C SER A 349 -8.37 3.42 6.49
N SER A 350 -9.66 3.06 6.56
CA SER A 350 -10.73 3.66 5.78
C SER A 350 -12.07 3.53 6.50
N LEU A 351 -12.89 4.58 6.38
CA LEU A 351 -14.22 4.70 6.97
C LEU A 351 -15.26 5.10 5.91
N PRO A 352 -15.43 4.29 4.83
CA PRO A 352 -16.42 4.60 3.80
C PRO A 352 -17.84 4.59 4.38
N LEU A 353 -18.63 5.54 3.89
CA LEU A 353 -20.07 5.60 4.13
C LEU A 353 -20.80 5.02 2.91
N THR A 354 -21.61 3.99 3.14
CA THR A 354 -22.62 3.56 2.18
C THR A 354 -23.84 4.44 2.39
N VAL A 355 -24.26 5.16 1.34
CA VAL A 355 -25.34 6.13 1.40
C VAL A 355 -26.49 5.77 0.46
N THR A 356 -27.72 6.09 0.85
CA THR A 356 -28.89 6.07 -0.04
C THR A 356 -29.53 7.46 -0.11
N GLY A 357 -30.26 7.76 -1.18
CA GLY A 357 -30.87 9.07 -1.37
C GLY A 357 -29.83 10.17 -1.54
N THR A 358 -29.97 11.25 -0.77
CA THR A 358 -29.03 12.40 -0.79
C THR A 358 -28.46 12.72 0.59
N ALA A 359 -28.55 11.76 1.52
CA ALA A 359 -27.90 11.83 2.82
C ALA A 359 -26.39 11.72 2.68
N ASN A 360 -25.65 12.43 3.52
CA ASN A 360 -24.19 12.31 3.59
C ASN A 360 -23.69 12.71 4.98
N ALA A 361 -22.49 12.29 5.33
CA ALA A 361 -21.83 12.80 6.52
C ALA A 361 -20.32 12.94 6.29
N ALA A 362 -19.72 13.91 6.96
CA ALA A 362 -18.27 14.10 6.95
C ALA A 362 -17.73 14.13 8.38
N THR A 363 -16.47 13.72 8.53
CA THR A 363 -15.69 13.84 9.77
C THR A 363 -14.38 14.56 9.46
N SER A 364 -13.90 15.36 10.41
CA SER A 364 -12.61 16.06 10.35
C SER A 364 -11.60 15.55 11.40
N SER A 365 -12.02 14.64 12.28
CA SER A 365 -11.17 14.06 13.32
C SER A 365 -10.54 12.76 12.84
N ALA A 366 -9.20 12.70 12.84
CA ALA A 366 -8.45 11.45 12.68
C ALA A 366 -7.68 11.18 13.98
N PRO A 367 -8.13 10.23 14.81
CA PRO A 367 -7.38 9.82 16.00
C PRO A 367 -5.97 9.36 15.64
N ALA A 368 -5.02 9.60 16.55
CA ALA A 368 -3.64 9.14 16.39
C ALA A 368 -3.54 7.62 16.36
N ALA A 369 -2.54 7.11 15.66
CA ALA A 369 -2.26 5.68 15.63
C ALA A 369 -1.76 5.18 17.00
N VAL A 370 -2.07 3.93 17.33
CA VAL A 370 -1.76 3.31 18.63
C VAL A 370 -0.99 2.01 18.41
N THR A 371 -0.11 1.64 19.35
CA THR A 371 0.47 0.30 19.40
C THR A 371 -0.36 -0.60 20.29
N LEU A 372 -0.83 -1.72 19.76
CA LEU A 372 -1.57 -2.75 20.50
C LEU A 372 -0.67 -3.95 20.78
N ALA A 373 -0.38 -4.20 22.06
CA ALA A 373 0.23 -5.44 22.51
C ALA A 373 -0.65 -6.66 22.18
N PRO A 374 -0.12 -7.90 22.22
CA PRO A 374 -0.93 -9.12 22.11
C PRO A 374 -2.09 -9.11 23.12
N GLY A 375 -3.31 -9.39 22.65
CA GLY A 375 -4.54 -9.32 23.46
C GLY A 375 -5.00 -7.90 23.82
N GLY A 376 -4.29 -6.86 23.39
CA GLY A 376 -4.62 -5.47 23.66
C GLY A 376 -5.86 -4.98 22.89
N ARG A 377 -6.55 -3.98 23.45
CA ARG A 377 -7.76 -3.35 22.87
C ARG A 377 -7.68 -1.83 23.00
N THR A 378 -8.12 -1.11 21.98
CA THR A 378 -8.28 0.36 21.99
C THR A 378 -9.59 0.77 21.33
N THR A 379 -10.06 1.99 21.60
CA THR A 379 -11.22 2.60 20.93
C THR A 379 -10.83 3.85 20.18
N PHE A 380 -11.28 3.96 18.94
CA PHE A 380 -11.16 5.15 18.13
C PHE A 380 -12.52 5.87 18.07
N THR A 381 -12.53 7.17 18.35
CA THR A 381 -13.74 7.99 18.32
C THR A 381 -13.68 8.97 17.15
N TYR A 382 -14.69 8.92 16.30
CA TYR A 382 -14.87 9.84 15.17
C TYR A 382 -16.15 10.64 15.37
N VAL A 383 -16.05 11.95 15.22
CA VAL A 383 -17.22 12.85 15.26
C VAL A 383 -17.62 13.19 13.83
N TYR A 384 -18.83 12.83 13.46
CA TYR A 384 -19.43 13.09 12.16
C TYR A 384 -20.45 14.20 12.25
N THR A 385 -20.63 14.93 11.15
CA THR A 385 -21.74 15.86 10.94
C THR A 385 -22.45 15.50 9.64
N GLU A 386 -23.77 15.34 9.70
CA GLU A 386 -24.60 15.12 8.52
C GLU A 386 -24.58 16.39 7.65
N ASN A 387 -24.26 16.21 6.38
CA ASN A 387 -24.08 17.30 5.41
C ASN A 387 -24.71 16.98 4.04
N GLY A 388 -25.67 16.05 4.01
CA GLY A 388 -26.43 15.71 2.84
C GLY A 388 -27.45 16.77 2.45
N ALA A 389 -27.88 16.74 1.19
CA ALA A 389 -28.90 17.66 0.67
C ALA A 389 -30.33 17.22 1.05
N GLY A 390 -30.54 15.97 1.46
CA GLY A 390 -31.85 15.38 1.69
C GLY A 390 -31.81 14.09 2.51
N PRO A 391 -32.98 13.46 2.74
CA PRO A 391 -33.08 12.25 3.53
C PRO A 391 -32.47 11.04 2.81
N GLY A 392 -32.28 9.96 3.56
CA GLY A 392 -31.63 8.74 3.07
C GLY A 392 -31.18 7.84 4.22
N THR A 393 -30.20 6.98 3.95
CA THR A 393 -29.53 6.18 4.99
C THR A 393 -28.02 6.33 4.94
N LEU A 394 -27.38 6.20 6.10
CA LEU A 394 -25.92 6.16 6.25
C LEU A 394 -25.53 4.85 6.92
N GLN A 395 -24.56 4.14 6.36
CA GLN A 395 -23.95 2.97 7.01
C GLN A 395 -22.43 3.09 6.95
N LEU A 396 -21.77 3.01 8.10
CA LEU A 396 -20.33 3.11 8.23
C LEU A 396 -19.70 1.74 8.11
N THR A 397 -18.66 1.60 7.31
CA THR A 397 -17.81 0.40 7.30
C THR A 397 -16.42 0.78 7.80
N ALA A 398 -15.86 0.02 8.73
CA ALA A 398 -14.52 0.27 9.25
C ALA A 398 -13.59 -0.92 8.99
N THR A 399 -12.34 -0.58 8.69
CA THR A 399 -11.20 -1.50 8.68
C THR A 399 -10.11 -0.94 9.56
N ALA A 400 -9.42 -1.79 10.32
CA ALA A 400 -8.22 -1.42 11.05
C ALA A 400 -6.97 -1.90 10.28
N SER A 401 -5.93 -1.08 10.31
CA SER A 401 -4.62 -1.38 9.73
C SER A 401 -3.51 -1.09 10.73
N GLY A 402 -2.46 -1.88 10.74
CA GLY A 402 -1.23 -1.65 11.48
C GLY A 402 -0.07 -2.45 10.88
N VAL A 403 1.03 -2.55 11.61
CA VAL A 403 2.23 -3.30 11.21
C VAL A 403 2.62 -4.24 12.32
N ASP A 404 2.82 -5.52 11.99
CA ASP A 404 3.32 -6.53 12.91
C ASP A 404 4.77 -6.21 13.32
N ALA A 405 5.02 -6.11 14.63
CA ALA A 405 6.31 -5.67 15.16
C ALA A 405 7.45 -6.69 14.97
N VAL A 406 7.15 -7.96 14.68
CA VAL A 406 8.13 -9.05 14.56
C VAL A 406 8.53 -9.29 13.10
N THR A 407 7.54 -9.26 12.20
CA THR A 407 7.72 -9.52 10.76
C THR A 407 7.87 -8.26 9.93
N GLY A 408 7.37 -7.11 10.42
CA GLY A 408 7.23 -5.88 9.64
C GLY A 408 6.12 -5.93 8.59
N ALA A 409 5.33 -7.01 8.52
CA ALA A 409 4.24 -7.15 7.57
C ALA A 409 3.02 -6.30 7.98
N ALA A 410 2.19 -5.94 7.00
CA ALA A 410 0.93 -5.25 7.28
C ALA A 410 -0.06 -6.19 7.99
N ALA A 411 -0.67 -5.70 9.06
CA ALA A 411 -1.77 -6.36 9.75
C ALA A 411 -3.07 -5.61 9.45
N SER A 412 -4.12 -6.31 9.06
CA SER A 412 -5.43 -5.70 8.75
C SER A 412 -6.58 -6.51 9.32
N SER A 413 -7.65 -5.83 9.72
CA SER A 413 -8.90 -6.49 10.09
C SER A 413 -9.79 -6.74 8.87
N ALA A 414 -10.76 -7.66 9.03
CA ALA A 414 -11.92 -7.68 8.16
C ALA A 414 -12.71 -6.37 8.26
N ALA A 415 -13.46 -6.05 7.21
CA ALA A 415 -14.38 -4.93 7.20
C ALA A 415 -15.61 -5.24 8.07
N VAL A 416 -15.97 -4.30 8.94
CA VAL A 416 -17.17 -4.41 9.80
C VAL A 416 -18.09 -3.22 9.49
N ALA A 417 -19.32 -3.52 9.13
CA ALA A 417 -20.35 -2.52 8.90
C ALA A 417 -21.16 -2.24 10.18
N SER A 418 -21.55 -1.00 10.40
CA SER A 418 -22.51 -0.60 11.44
C SER A 418 -23.95 -0.98 11.05
N ASN A 419 -24.90 -0.74 11.95
CA ASN A 419 -26.29 -0.56 11.54
C ASN A 419 -26.44 0.66 10.60
N ALA A 420 -27.52 0.67 9.81
CA ALA A 420 -27.89 1.84 9.02
C ALA A 420 -28.58 2.89 9.92
N ILE A 421 -28.17 4.14 9.75
CA ILE A 421 -28.82 5.33 10.31
C ILE A 421 -29.83 5.83 9.27
N THR A 422 -31.08 6.08 9.67
CA THR A 422 -32.05 6.79 8.81
C THR A 422 -31.92 8.29 9.01
N VAL A 423 -31.64 9.02 7.93
CA VAL A 423 -31.54 10.49 7.93
C VAL A 423 -32.88 11.10 7.52
N GLU A 424 -33.43 11.93 8.39
CA GLU A 424 -34.75 12.55 8.26
C GLU A 424 -34.65 14.07 8.14
N THR A 425 -35.58 14.70 7.43
CA THR A 425 -35.74 16.16 7.55
C THR A 425 -36.17 16.52 8.96
N PRO A 426 -35.57 17.55 9.59
CA PRO A 426 -35.96 17.96 10.94
C PRO A 426 -37.45 18.24 11.06
N ALA A 427 -38.01 18.02 12.25
CA ALA A 427 -39.38 18.38 12.58
C ALA A 427 -39.62 19.86 12.25
N SER A 428 -40.73 20.13 11.56
CA SER A 428 -41.09 21.48 11.13
C SER A 428 -42.59 21.65 11.31
N LEU A 429 -42.98 22.46 12.30
CA LEU A 429 -44.37 22.62 12.67
C LEU A 429 -45.02 23.78 11.91
N SER A 430 -46.22 23.55 11.42
CA SER A 430 -47.10 24.56 10.82
C SER A 430 -48.51 24.43 11.38
N ILE A 431 -49.29 25.52 11.39
CA ILE A 431 -50.71 25.46 11.73
C ILE A 431 -51.47 25.27 10.42
N SER A 432 -52.12 24.13 10.25
CA SER A 432 -52.92 23.84 9.04
C SER A 432 -54.37 24.31 9.16
N SER A 433 -54.88 24.45 10.38
CA SER A 433 -56.23 24.96 10.64
C SER A 433 -56.31 25.56 12.03
N PHE A 434 -56.99 26.70 12.17
CA PHE A 434 -57.36 27.28 13.46
C PHE A 434 -58.77 27.86 13.37
N GLN A 435 -59.76 27.18 13.97
CA GLN A 435 -61.17 27.46 13.70
C GLN A 435 -62.04 27.43 14.96
N LEU A 436 -63.06 28.28 14.96
CA LEU A 436 -64.20 28.29 15.88
C LEU A 436 -65.51 28.44 15.06
N PRO A 437 -66.70 28.13 15.61
CA PRO A 437 -67.96 28.26 14.89
C PRO A 437 -68.20 29.68 14.37
N ALA A 438 -68.76 29.85 13.18
CA ALA A 438 -68.98 31.17 12.56
C ALA A 438 -69.96 32.07 13.35
N SER A 439 -70.86 31.45 14.11
CA SER A 439 -71.78 32.13 15.02
C SER A 439 -71.92 31.34 16.32
N ILE A 440 -71.90 32.03 17.45
CA ILE A 440 -72.03 31.48 18.79
C ILE A 440 -73.22 32.14 19.48
N ALA A 441 -74.10 31.34 20.08
CA ALA A 441 -75.21 31.85 20.87
C ALA A 441 -74.68 32.49 22.18
N PRO A 442 -75.28 33.59 22.68
CA PRO A 442 -74.91 34.15 23.99
C PRO A 442 -75.07 33.09 25.08
N GLY A 443 -74.07 32.97 25.97
CA GLY A 443 -74.04 31.94 27.00
C GLY A 443 -73.77 30.51 26.49
N GLY A 444 -73.64 30.33 25.17
CA GLY A 444 -73.45 29.04 24.53
C GLY A 444 -72.03 28.50 24.69
N ALA A 445 -71.94 27.16 24.82
CA ALA A 445 -70.67 26.45 24.70
C ALA A 445 -70.26 26.32 23.23
N PHE A 446 -68.97 26.43 22.95
CA PHE A 446 -68.41 26.23 21.61
C PHE A 446 -67.02 25.59 21.69
N THR A 447 -66.59 24.99 20.57
CA THR A 447 -65.29 24.32 20.45
C THR A 447 -64.33 25.18 19.64
N LEU A 448 -63.14 25.42 20.18
CA LEU A 448 -62.00 25.97 19.45
C LEU A 448 -61.09 24.81 19.04
N SER A 449 -60.71 24.72 17.76
CA SER A 449 -59.87 23.66 17.22
C SER A 449 -58.62 24.24 16.56
N LEU A 450 -57.43 23.81 17.01
CA LEU A 450 -56.13 24.14 16.41
C LEU A 450 -55.48 22.86 15.88
N THR A 451 -55.30 22.75 14.57
CA THR A 451 -54.58 21.64 13.94
C THR A 451 -53.16 22.04 13.61
N VAL A 452 -52.20 21.34 14.22
CA VAL A 452 -50.77 21.51 13.98
C VAL A 452 -50.30 20.36 13.08
N PHE A 453 -49.63 20.68 11.97
CA PHE A 453 -49.07 19.73 11.03
C PHE A 453 -47.54 19.76 11.09
N ASN A 454 -46.92 18.59 11.24
CA ASN A 454 -45.48 18.42 11.14
C ASN A 454 -45.10 18.13 9.68
N THR A 455 -44.55 19.12 9.00
CA THR A 455 -44.06 19.01 7.61
C THR A 455 -42.69 18.32 7.51
N GLY A 456 -42.02 18.07 8.64
CA GLY A 456 -40.77 17.32 8.71
C GLY A 456 -41.00 15.81 8.69
N GLN A 457 -39.93 15.03 8.49
CA GLN A 457 -39.97 13.57 8.61
C GLN A 457 -39.70 13.11 10.04
N ALA A 458 -38.86 13.82 10.79
CA ALA A 458 -38.62 13.54 12.18
C ALA A 458 -39.87 13.84 13.02
N THR A 459 -40.15 12.99 14.01
CA THR A 459 -41.25 13.19 14.96
C THR A 459 -41.01 14.47 15.75
N ALA A 460 -42.00 15.36 15.80
CA ALA A 460 -41.99 16.48 16.75
C ALA A 460 -42.50 15.96 18.10
N VAL A 461 -41.67 15.97 19.13
CA VAL A 461 -42.02 15.52 20.48
C VAL A 461 -42.43 16.70 21.36
N ASN A 462 -43.23 16.42 22.39
CA ASN A 462 -43.67 17.41 23.37
C ASN A 462 -44.36 18.64 22.75
N VAL A 463 -45.13 18.46 21.66
CA VAL A 463 -45.83 19.55 20.99
C VAL A 463 -47.00 20.02 21.83
N LEU A 464 -47.02 21.33 22.16
CA LEU A 464 -48.06 21.98 22.94
C LEU A 464 -48.39 23.36 22.35
N PRO A 465 -49.67 23.75 22.25
CA PRO A 465 -50.07 25.11 21.91
C PRO A 465 -49.54 26.15 22.91
N VAL A 466 -49.27 27.37 22.44
CA VAL A 466 -48.75 28.49 23.24
C VAL A 466 -49.38 29.82 22.80
N PRO A 467 -50.00 30.60 23.70
CA PRO A 467 -50.35 30.19 25.06
C PRO A 467 -51.37 29.03 25.04
N ALA A 468 -51.40 28.24 26.12
CA ALA A 468 -52.40 27.21 26.36
C ALA A 468 -53.16 27.57 27.63
N PRO A 469 -54.40 28.08 27.55
CA PRO A 469 -55.22 28.19 26.33
C PRO A 469 -54.84 29.39 25.41
N PRO A 470 -55.20 29.35 24.10
CA PRO A 470 -54.93 30.43 23.15
C PRO A 470 -55.54 31.78 23.55
N THR A 471 -54.92 32.88 23.14
CA THR A 471 -55.34 34.24 23.53
C THR A 471 -56.60 34.66 22.76
N ALA A 472 -57.67 34.95 23.50
CA ALA A 472 -58.90 35.50 22.93
C ALA A 472 -58.77 37.01 22.67
N THR A 473 -59.28 37.46 21.52
CA THR A 473 -59.51 38.87 21.17
C THR A 473 -61.00 39.04 20.90
N ALA A 474 -61.65 39.96 21.61
CA ALA A 474 -63.10 40.14 21.55
C ALA A 474 -63.50 41.61 21.43
N THR A 475 -64.65 41.88 20.81
CA THR A 475 -65.27 43.20 20.70
C THR A 475 -66.66 43.22 21.31
N GLY A 476 -67.24 44.41 21.56
CA GLY A 476 -68.63 44.54 22.02
C GLY A 476 -68.91 44.00 23.44
N GLY A 477 -67.87 43.81 24.26
CA GLY A 477 -67.99 43.28 25.63
C GLY A 477 -68.10 41.76 25.72
N VAL A 478 -67.92 41.04 24.60
CA VAL A 478 -67.91 39.57 24.57
C VAL A 478 -66.74 39.03 25.40
N THR A 479 -67.02 38.03 26.23
CA THR A 479 -66.02 37.26 26.98
C THR A 479 -66.03 35.80 26.56
N ALA A 480 -64.87 35.15 26.57
CA ALA A 480 -64.74 33.71 26.37
C ALA A 480 -63.93 33.10 27.51
N THR A 481 -64.53 32.17 28.24
CA THR A 481 -63.88 31.47 29.37
C THR A 481 -63.79 29.99 29.10
N THR A 482 -62.68 29.37 29.51
CA THR A 482 -62.47 27.91 29.41
C THR A 482 -61.82 27.38 30.68
N SER A 483 -62.17 26.15 31.06
CA SER A 483 -61.43 25.33 32.03
C SER A 483 -60.71 24.15 31.37
N SER A 484 -60.79 24.03 30.04
CA SER A 484 -60.20 22.92 29.30
C SER A 484 -58.68 23.09 29.18
N THR A 485 -57.96 22.00 29.43
CA THR A 485 -56.50 21.92 29.31
C THR A 485 -56.12 20.89 28.25
N VAL A 486 -55.04 21.16 27.52
CA VAL A 486 -54.46 20.20 26.58
C VAL A 486 -53.10 19.73 27.08
N THR A 487 -52.75 18.49 26.81
CA THR A 487 -51.44 17.90 27.15
C THR A 487 -50.52 17.89 25.93
N ALA A 488 -49.22 17.78 26.16
CA ALA A 488 -48.25 17.70 25.08
C ALA A 488 -48.38 16.36 24.33
N VAL A 489 -48.21 16.40 23.00
CA VAL A 489 -48.35 15.23 22.12
C VAL A 489 -47.12 15.11 21.21
N SER A 490 -46.72 13.88 20.87
CA SER A 490 -45.75 13.64 19.81
C SER A 490 -46.46 13.53 18.46
N ILE A 491 -46.10 14.39 17.51
CA ILE A 491 -46.65 14.42 16.15
C ILE A 491 -45.63 13.76 15.21
N PRO A 492 -45.89 12.54 14.69
CA PRO A 492 -45.03 11.91 13.70
C PRO A 492 -44.80 12.79 12.47
N GLY A 493 -43.73 12.53 11.74
CA GLY A 493 -43.46 13.24 10.49
C GLY A 493 -44.62 13.12 9.50
N ASN A 494 -44.86 14.18 8.73
CA ASN A 494 -45.95 14.28 7.75
C ASN A 494 -47.34 13.96 8.32
N SER A 495 -47.55 14.22 9.61
CA SER A 495 -48.81 13.97 10.32
C SER A 495 -49.31 15.24 11.01
N SER A 496 -50.59 15.27 11.37
CA SER A 496 -51.19 16.37 12.13
C SER A 496 -51.80 15.92 13.45
N GLN A 497 -51.88 16.85 14.40
CA GLN A 497 -52.62 16.71 15.64
C GLN A 497 -53.55 17.90 15.81
N THR A 498 -54.81 17.63 16.15
CA THR A 498 -55.79 18.66 16.50
C THR A 498 -55.89 18.78 18.01
N PHE A 499 -55.70 19.99 18.52
CA PHE A 499 -55.94 20.38 19.91
C PHE A 499 -57.30 21.06 19.99
N THR A 500 -58.13 20.65 20.94
CA THR A 500 -59.48 21.19 21.11
C THR A 500 -59.66 21.76 22.51
N TRP A 501 -60.36 22.90 22.58
CA TRP A 501 -60.77 23.53 23.82
C TRP A 501 -62.27 23.75 23.81
N SER A 502 -62.91 23.54 24.96
CA SER A 502 -64.32 23.88 25.16
C SER A 502 -64.41 25.22 25.87
N TYR A 503 -65.01 26.20 25.21
CA TYR A 503 -65.22 27.55 25.71
C TYR A 503 -66.70 27.84 25.93
N THR A 504 -67.00 28.81 26.78
CA THR A 504 -68.34 29.38 26.96
C THR A 504 -68.29 30.87 26.69
N ALA A 505 -69.17 31.36 25.81
CA ALA A 505 -69.31 32.78 25.54
C ALA A 505 -70.12 33.47 26.65
N GLY A 506 -69.84 34.75 26.92
CA GLY A 506 -70.62 35.56 27.87
C GLY A 506 -72.11 35.62 27.52
N ALA A 507 -72.98 35.70 28.53
CA ALA A 507 -74.43 35.55 28.37
C ALA A 507 -75.17 36.79 27.82
N THR A 508 -74.56 37.98 27.92
CA THR A 508 -75.28 39.27 27.75
C THR A 508 -74.72 40.18 26.68
N ALA A 509 -73.49 39.94 26.20
CA ALA A 509 -72.81 40.80 25.25
C ALA A 509 -72.92 40.28 23.81
N THR A 510 -72.99 41.21 22.85
CA THR A 510 -72.96 40.91 21.41
C THR A 510 -71.72 41.52 20.77
N GLY A 511 -71.10 40.84 19.81
CA GLY A 511 -69.84 41.30 19.23
C GLY A 511 -69.11 40.19 18.47
N THR A 512 -67.80 40.38 18.25
CA THR A 512 -66.96 39.39 17.58
C THR A 512 -65.95 38.74 18.51
N LEU A 513 -65.58 37.49 18.21
CA LEU A 513 -64.57 36.72 18.92
C LEU A 513 -63.60 36.06 17.94
N ALA A 514 -62.30 36.18 18.23
CA ALA A 514 -61.23 35.46 17.53
C ALA A 514 -60.15 35.02 18.52
N PHE A 515 -59.32 34.06 18.13
CA PHE A 515 -58.22 33.54 18.94
C PHE A 515 -56.90 33.68 18.19
N SER A 516 -55.81 33.80 18.95
CA SER A 516 -54.44 33.74 18.44
C SER A 516 -53.58 32.80 19.27
N GLY A 517 -52.65 32.12 18.61
CA GLY A 517 -51.73 31.22 19.27
C GLY A 517 -50.77 30.55 18.29
N SER A 518 -49.74 29.92 18.84
CA SER A 518 -48.77 29.09 18.15
C SER A 518 -48.74 27.69 18.78
N ALA A 519 -47.82 26.84 18.32
CA ALA A 519 -47.45 25.61 19.01
C ALA A 519 -45.92 25.48 19.06
N ARG A 520 -45.39 24.88 20.14
CA ARG A 520 -43.97 24.59 20.32
C ARG A 520 -43.76 23.12 20.67
N GLY A 521 -42.62 22.56 20.30
CA GLY A 521 -42.16 21.22 20.66
C GLY A 521 -40.65 21.10 20.47
N ALA A 522 -40.15 19.88 20.30
CA ALA A 522 -38.77 19.61 19.94
C ALA A 522 -38.68 18.55 18.83
N ASP A 523 -37.63 18.59 18.05
CA ASP A 523 -37.28 17.54 17.09
C ASP A 523 -36.90 16.25 17.82
N GLY A 524 -37.48 15.11 17.43
CA GLY A 524 -37.33 13.84 18.14
C GLY A 524 -35.96 13.19 18.02
N ASN A 525 -35.14 13.56 17.03
CA ASN A 525 -33.79 13.00 16.85
C ASN A 525 -32.72 13.90 17.46
N SER A 526 -32.83 15.23 17.28
CA SER A 526 -31.83 16.21 17.72
C SER A 526 -32.15 16.87 19.06
N GLY A 527 -33.41 16.84 19.51
CA GLY A 527 -33.88 17.56 20.68
C GLY A 527 -33.98 19.08 20.51
N LEU A 528 -33.68 19.62 19.32
CA LEU A 528 -33.76 21.06 19.06
C LEU A 528 -35.20 21.55 19.11
N ALA A 529 -35.41 22.73 19.68
CA ALA A 529 -36.75 23.33 19.79
C ALA A 529 -37.32 23.65 18.40
N VAL A 530 -38.60 23.35 18.21
CA VAL A 530 -39.37 23.67 17.00
C VAL A 530 -40.64 24.41 17.40
N ALA A 531 -41.08 25.36 16.57
CA ALA A 531 -42.29 26.12 16.82
C ALA A 531 -42.98 26.54 15.53
N THR A 532 -44.30 26.72 15.59
CA THR A 532 -45.07 27.35 14.52
C THR A 532 -44.96 28.87 14.64
N ALA A 533 -45.18 29.58 13.54
CA ALA A 533 -45.60 30.98 13.63
C ALA A 533 -46.95 31.07 14.38
N SER A 534 -47.24 32.23 14.97
CA SER A 534 -48.57 32.50 15.54
C SER A 534 -49.59 32.63 14.41
N ALA A 535 -50.74 31.98 14.54
CA ALA A 535 -51.86 32.11 13.63
C ALA A 535 -53.08 32.69 14.35
N ALA A 536 -53.96 33.33 13.59
CA ALA A 536 -55.28 33.74 14.06
C ALA A 536 -56.33 32.73 13.61
N SER A 537 -57.37 32.53 14.42
CA SER A 537 -58.56 31.81 14.00
C SER A 537 -59.40 32.65 13.04
N ASN A 538 -60.47 32.06 12.48
CA ASN A 538 -61.55 32.86 11.91
C ASN A 538 -62.18 33.79 12.97
N VAL A 539 -63.05 34.70 12.53
CA VAL A 539 -63.83 35.57 13.42
C VAL A 539 -65.24 35.00 13.54
N SER A 540 -65.73 34.85 14.77
CA SER A 540 -67.10 34.43 15.08
C SER A 540 -67.96 35.61 15.53
N SER A 541 -69.24 35.57 15.19
CA SER A 541 -70.25 36.48 15.73
C SER A 541 -70.91 35.90 16.98
N VAL A 542 -71.06 36.70 18.05
CA VAL A 542 -71.76 36.30 19.28
C VAL A 542 -73.05 37.11 19.41
N GLY A 543 -74.21 36.43 19.45
CA GLY A 543 -75.47 37.04 19.87
C GLY A 543 -76.37 37.74 18.85
N SER A 544 -76.10 37.62 17.56
CA SER A 544 -77.05 38.05 16.52
C SER A 544 -77.31 36.91 15.54
N GLY A 545 -78.60 36.52 15.39
CA GLY A 545 -79.04 35.73 14.24
C GLY A 545 -78.66 36.45 12.94
N ALA A 546 -78.35 35.68 11.90
CA ALA A 546 -77.79 36.15 10.63
C ALA A 546 -78.54 37.37 10.05
N GLY A 547 -78.10 38.56 10.44
CA GLY A 547 -78.49 39.84 9.89
C GLY A 547 -77.28 40.40 9.14
N CYS A 548 -77.48 40.85 7.91
CA CYS A 548 -76.46 41.53 7.10
C CYS A 548 -76.09 42.92 7.65
N ASN A 549 -76.09 43.12 8.97
CA ASN A 549 -75.53 44.32 9.61
C ASN A 549 -74.06 44.13 10.02
N GLY A 550 -73.45 43.01 9.61
CA GLY A 550 -72.01 42.77 9.64
C GLY A 550 -71.46 42.37 8.27
N SER A 551 -72.16 42.67 7.17
CA SER A 551 -71.59 42.38 5.85
C SER A 551 -70.36 43.26 5.65
N THR A 552 -69.19 42.63 5.56
CA THR A 552 -67.99 43.23 5.00
C THR A 552 -68.39 43.98 3.73
N ALA A 553 -68.18 45.29 3.70
CA ALA A 553 -68.32 46.06 2.48
C ALA A 553 -67.25 45.56 1.51
N TYR A 554 -67.63 44.70 0.59
CA TYR A 554 -66.73 44.26 -0.46
C TYR A 554 -66.64 45.41 -1.46
N THR A 555 -65.52 46.11 -1.39
CA THR A 555 -65.12 47.02 -2.46
C THR A 555 -64.83 46.13 -3.65
N GLY A 556 -65.71 46.18 -4.64
CA GLY A 556 -65.53 45.47 -5.89
C GLY A 556 -64.42 46.10 -6.71
N LEU A 557 -64.13 45.45 -7.82
CA LEU A 557 -63.17 45.95 -8.79
C LEU A 557 -63.52 47.40 -9.20
N GLY A 558 -62.55 48.31 -9.13
CA GLY A 558 -62.74 49.74 -9.40
C GLY A 558 -63.19 50.61 -8.23
N GLY A 559 -63.15 50.12 -6.98
CA GLY A 559 -63.33 50.97 -5.80
C GLY A 559 -64.79 51.26 -5.43
N ARG A 560 -65.76 50.60 -6.07
CA ARG A 560 -67.19 50.72 -5.76
C ARG A 560 -67.65 49.61 -4.82
N SER A 561 -68.50 49.94 -3.87
CA SER A 561 -69.09 48.93 -2.99
C SER A 561 -70.10 48.08 -3.77
N LEU A 562 -69.91 46.76 -3.74
CA LEU A 562 -70.78 45.78 -4.40
C LEU A 562 -72.15 45.65 -3.73
N THR A 563 -72.39 46.43 -2.67
CA THR A 563 -73.60 46.41 -1.85
C THR A 563 -74.42 47.70 -1.94
N ASP A 564 -73.94 48.74 -2.62
CA ASP A 564 -74.54 50.11 -2.61
C ASP A 564 -75.94 50.21 -3.21
N THR A 565 -76.39 49.20 -3.96
CA THR A 565 -77.69 49.19 -4.64
C THR A 565 -78.66 48.12 -4.10
N ARG A 566 -78.34 47.51 -2.95
CA ARG A 566 -79.21 46.48 -2.34
C ARG A 566 -80.37 47.14 -1.57
N VAL A 567 -81.55 46.56 -1.73
CA VAL A 567 -82.78 46.90 -0.99
C VAL A 567 -83.28 45.66 -0.24
N ASP A 568 -83.94 45.85 0.89
CA ASP A 568 -84.46 44.77 1.73
C ASP A 568 -85.59 44.00 1.03
N TYR A 569 -85.59 42.66 1.15
CA TYR A 569 -86.57 41.77 0.53
C TYR A 569 -87.16 40.73 1.51
N PRO A 570 -88.40 40.25 1.28
CA PRO A 570 -89.01 39.19 2.08
C PRO A 570 -88.25 37.85 1.99
N ALA A 571 -88.29 37.08 3.07
CA ALA A 571 -87.69 35.74 3.15
C ALA A 571 -88.25 34.80 2.06
N GLY A 572 -87.35 34.15 1.31
CA GLY A 572 -87.68 33.28 0.17
C GLY A 572 -87.46 33.90 -1.22
N SER A 573 -87.11 35.19 -1.28
CA SER A 573 -86.73 35.87 -2.53
C SER A 573 -85.34 35.45 -3.01
N ASP A 574 -85.10 35.46 -4.33
CA ASP A 574 -83.78 35.20 -4.92
C ASP A 574 -82.75 36.17 -4.31
N ARG A 575 -81.61 35.62 -3.86
CA ARG A 575 -80.53 36.44 -3.33
C ARG A 575 -79.97 37.22 -4.50
N LEU A 576 -80.12 38.54 -4.51
CA LEU A 576 -79.47 39.45 -5.46
C LEU A 576 -77.94 39.33 -5.34
N ARG A 577 -77.39 38.25 -5.93
CA ARG A 577 -75.96 37.99 -6.09
C ARG A 577 -75.37 39.15 -6.88
N VAL A 578 -74.05 39.37 -6.74
CA VAL A 578 -73.33 40.32 -7.60
C VAL A 578 -73.63 39.92 -9.05
N LYS A 579 -74.32 40.80 -9.78
CA LYS A 579 -74.65 40.59 -11.17
C LYS A 579 -73.34 40.66 -11.97
N PRO A 580 -72.82 39.56 -12.53
CA PRO A 580 -71.50 39.57 -13.15
C PRO A 580 -71.34 40.63 -14.24
N TYR A 581 -72.43 40.96 -14.95
CA TYR A 581 -72.46 42.07 -15.92
C TYR A 581 -72.22 43.44 -15.28
N ASP A 582 -72.83 43.70 -14.13
CA ASP A 582 -72.80 45.01 -13.47
C ASP A 582 -71.43 45.29 -12.83
N ALA A 583 -70.68 44.23 -12.50
CA ALA A 583 -69.27 44.32 -12.11
C ALA A 583 -68.33 44.36 -13.33
N LEU A 584 -68.63 43.62 -14.39
CA LEU A 584 -67.80 43.54 -15.59
C LEU A 584 -67.71 44.88 -16.34
N VAL A 585 -68.82 45.59 -16.52
CA VAL A 585 -68.87 46.82 -17.34
C VAL A 585 -67.98 47.95 -16.78
N PRO A 586 -68.07 48.32 -15.48
CA PRO A 586 -67.16 49.30 -14.88
C PRO A 586 -65.70 48.83 -14.90
N GLU A 587 -65.47 47.53 -14.78
CA GLU A 587 -64.12 46.98 -14.70
C GLU A 587 -63.40 46.96 -16.05
N MET A 588 -64.12 46.67 -17.14
CA MET A 588 -63.59 46.90 -18.49
C MET A 588 -63.24 48.38 -18.70
N THR A 589 -64.01 49.29 -18.11
CA THR A 589 -63.75 50.73 -18.17
C THR A 589 -62.50 51.11 -17.36
N ARG A 590 -62.30 50.53 -16.17
CA ARG A 590 -61.08 50.75 -15.36
C ARG A 590 -59.83 50.29 -16.10
N MET A 591 -59.87 49.10 -16.69
CA MET A 591 -58.74 48.50 -17.39
C MET A 591 -58.37 49.26 -18.67
N LEU A 592 -59.37 49.55 -19.51
CA LEU A 592 -59.16 50.07 -20.86
C LEU A 592 -59.31 51.59 -20.95
N GLY A 593 -59.84 52.24 -19.91
CA GLY A 593 -60.17 53.67 -19.90
C GLY A 593 -61.52 54.00 -20.56
N THR A 594 -62.13 53.05 -21.27
CA THR A 594 -63.42 53.20 -21.96
C THR A 594 -64.20 51.89 -21.93
N THR A 595 -65.52 51.96 -21.95
CA THR A 595 -66.38 50.78 -22.07
C THR A 595 -66.49 50.34 -23.55
N PRO A 596 -66.10 49.10 -23.92
CA PRO A 596 -66.23 48.61 -25.30
C PRO A 596 -67.71 48.51 -25.72
N SER A 597 -68.09 49.04 -26.89
CA SER A 597 -69.49 49.06 -27.29
C SER A 597 -70.12 47.67 -27.44
N SER A 598 -69.34 46.62 -27.72
CA SER A 598 -69.85 45.24 -27.81
C SER A 598 -70.37 44.67 -26.50
N ILE A 599 -70.00 45.26 -25.35
CA ILE A 599 -70.50 44.84 -24.05
C ILE A 599 -71.89 45.43 -23.76
N ASN A 600 -72.29 46.48 -24.47
CA ASN A 600 -73.60 47.11 -24.27
C ASN A 600 -74.72 46.10 -24.57
N ASN A 601 -75.70 46.00 -23.67
CA ASN A 601 -76.84 45.09 -23.75
C ASN A 601 -76.49 43.59 -23.70
N LYS A 602 -75.31 43.19 -23.20
CA LYS A 602 -74.93 41.79 -22.95
C LYS A 602 -75.31 41.28 -21.54
N GLY A 603 -76.14 42.02 -20.82
CA GLY A 603 -76.60 41.65 -19.48
C GLY A 603 -77.19 40.25 -19.40
N THR A 604 -77.96 39.81 -20.40
CA THR A 604 -78.56 38.47 -20.43
C THR A 604 -77.54 37.33 -20.63
N VAL A 605 -76.34 37.62 -21.16
CA VAL A 605 -75.27 36.63 -21.39
C VAL A 605 -74.42 36.41 -20.14
N PHE A 606 -74.26 37.46 -19.32
CA PHE A 606 -73.43 37.43 -18.10
C PHE A 606 -74.24 37.39 -16.80
N ASN A 607 -75.54 37.69 -16.84
CA ASN A 607 -76.47 37.62 -15.71
C ASN A 607 -77.61 36.60 -15.94
N ALA A 608 -77.39 35.52 -16.70
CA ALA A 608 -78.41 34.49 -16.85
C ALA A 608 -78.74 33.89 -15.46
N PRO A 609 -79.99 34.02 -14.95
CA PRO A 609 -80.33 33.47 -13.65
C PRO A 609 -80.32 31.94 -13.71
N PRO A 610 -79.68 31.24 -12.76
CA PRO A 610 -79.75 29.78 -12.70
C PRO A 610 -81.19 29.33 -12.38
N GLU A 611 -81.62 28.17 -12.91
CA GLU A 611 -82.98 27.64 -12.70
C GLU A 611 -83.33 27.41 -11.21
N ARG A 612 -82.31 27.25 -10.35
CA ARG A 612 -82.47 27.07 -8.91
C ARG A 612 -81.45 27.91 -8.14
N TRP A 613 -81.90 28.45 -6.99
CA TRP A 613 -81.15 29.39 -6.14
C TRP A 613 -79.84 28.85 -5.53
N TRP A 614 -79.62 27.53 -5.54
CA TRP A 614 -78.41 26.88 -5.03
C TRP A 614 -77.41 26.49 -6.11
N ASN A 615 -77.75 26.62 -7.40
CA ASN A 615 -76.78 26.42 -8.48
C ASN A 615 -75.83 27.63 -8.56
N GLU A 616 -74.54 27.36 -8.73
CA GLU A 616 -73.61 28.40 -9.17
C GLU A 616 -73.81 28.63 -10.68
N PRO A 617 -73.84 29.89 -11.14
CA PRO A 617 -73.92 30.17 -12.56
C PRO A 617 -72.65 29.67 -13.26
N GLU A 618 -72.80 28.64 -14.08
CA GLU A 618 -71.72 28.14 -14.92
C GLU A 618 -71.56 29.05 -16.15
N MET A 619 -70.32 29.45 -16.46
CA MET A 619 -70.05 30.18 -17.70
C MET A 619 -70.19 29.23 -18.89
N ALA A 620 -71.20 29.46 -19.73
CA ALA A 620 -71.31 28.77 -21.00
C ALA A 620 -70.21 29.23 -21.98
N ALA A 621 -69.89 28.39 -22.98
CA ALA A 621 -68.94 28.73 -24.03
C ALA A 621 -69.27 30.08 -24.72
N ILE A 622 -70.56 30.44 -24.80
CA ILE A 622 -71.00 31.73 -25.33
C ILE A 622 -70.57 32.92 -24.46
N SER A 623 -70.52 32.77 -23.14
CA SER A 623 -70.09 33.82 -22.21
C SER A 623 -68.58 34.07 -22.34
N VAL A 624 -67.78 33.00 -22.41
CA VAL A 624 -66.33 33.09 -22.64
C VAL A 624 -66.03 33.71 -24.01
N TYR A 625 -66.75 33.31 -25.06
CA TYR A 625 -66.60 33.88 -26.40
C TYR A 625 -66.94 35.38 -26.43
N GLN A 626 -68.05 35.78 -25.81
CA GLN A 626 -68.45 37.20 -25.78
C GLN A 626 -67.52 38.06 -24.92
N LEU A 627 -66.96 37.50 -23.84
CA LEU A 627 -65.96 38.17 -23.01
C LEU A 627 -64.67 38.41 -23.81
N MET A 628 -64.16 37.39 -24.50
CA MET A 628 -62.97 37.53 -25.35
C MET A 628 -63.19 38.51 -26.50
N ARG A 629 -64.36 38.45 -27.16
CA ARG A 629 -64.72 39.38 -28.23
C ARG A 629 -64.79 40.83 -27.74
N SER A 630 -65.39 41.06 -26.58
CA SER A 630 -65.51 42.41 -26.01
C SER A 630 -64.18 42.95 -25.50
N SER A 631 -63.36 42.08 -24.90
CA SER A 631 -62.00 42.40 -24.46
C SER A 631 -61.13 42.76 -25.67
N PHE A 632 -61.23 42.00 -26.77
CA PHE A 632 -60.50 42.31 -28.01
C PHE A 632 -60.93 43.64 -28.63
N GLN A 633 -62.23 43.93 -28.75
CA GLN A 633 -62.68 45.23 -29.27
C GLN A 633 -62.19 46.40 -28.41
N GLY A 634 -62.25 46.23 -27.09
CA GLY A 634 -61.73 47.20 -26.14
C GLY A 634 -60.22 47.40 -26.28
N CYS A 635 -59.46 46.30 -26.36
CA CYS A 635 -58.03 46.30 -26.55
C CYS A 635 -57.61 46.86 -27.93
N LEU A 636 -58.42 46.71 -28.98
CA LEU A 636 -58.17 47.38 -30.27
C LEU A 636 -58.19 48.90 -30.12
N SER A 637 -59.12 49.42 -29.32
CA SER A 637 -59.18 50.86 -29.02
C SER A 637 -57.99 51.26 -28.15
N TYR A 638 -57.65 50.44 -27.15
CA TYR A 638 -56.51 50.66 -26.27
C TYR A 638 -55.17 50.72 -27.01
N THR A 639 -54.96 49.81 -27.98
CA THR A 639 -53.71 49.73 -28.74
C THR A 639 -53.69 50.61 -29.99
N SER A 640 -54.74 51.41 -30.23
CA SER A 640 -54.94 52.16 -31.48
C SER A 640 -54.03 53.38 -31.64
N SER A 641 -53.60 54.03 -30.54
CA SER A 641 -52.94 55.33 -30.60
C SER A 641 -51.51 55.36 -30.04
N ALA A 642 -51.19 54.55 -29.03
CA ALA A 642 -49.86 54.56 -28.41
C ALA A 642 -48.77 54.03 -29.36
N ALA A 643 -47.60 54.69 -29.36
CA ALA A 643 -46.45 54.32 -30.19
C ALA A 643 -45.86 52.94 -29.83
N ALA A 644 -46.00 52.51 -28.57
CA ALA A 644 -45.54 51.20 -28.12
C ALA A 644 -46.18 50.02 -28.88
N TYR A 645 -47.34 50.23 -29.52
CA TYR A 645 -48.09 49.17 -30.21
C TYR A 645 -47.99 49.25 -31.74
N SER A 646 -47.22 50.19 -32.30
CA SER A 646 -47.11 50.34 -33.76
C SER A 646 -46.17 49.32 -34.43
N ALA A 647 -45.41 48.54 -33.65
CA ALA A 647 -44.49 47.50 -34.12
C ALA A 647 -44.84 46.14 -33.51
N ASN A 648 -44.46 45.06 -34.20
CA ASN A 648 -44.73 43.69 -33.74
C ASN A 648 -44.00 43.41 -32.41
N PRO A 649 -44.57 42.58 -31.52
CA PRO A 649 -43.94 42.24 -30.25
C PRO A 649 -42.56 41.58 -30.45
N THR A 650 -41.56 42.06 -29.72
CA THR A 650 -40.26 41.39 -29.50
C THR A 650 -40.19 40.86 -28.07
N SER A 651 -39.24 39.98 -27.74
CA SER A 651 -39.09 39.46 -26.38
C SER A 651 -38.98 40.55 -25.30
N THR A 652 -38.31 41.67 -25.61
CA THR A 652 -38.10 42.79 -24.68
C THR A 652 -39.34 43.67 -24.54
N THR A 653 -39.97 44.05 -25.67
CA THR A 653 -41.21 44.85 -25.63
C THR A 653 -42.37 44.04 -25.05
N ALA A 654 -42.40 42.73 -25.31
CA ALA A 654 -43.38 41.79 -24.75
C ALA A 654 -43.31 41.73 -23.23
N GLN A 655 -42.13 41.59 -22.63
CA GLN A 655 -42.00 41.61 -21.16
C GLN A 655 -42.49 42.94 -20.56
N THR A 656 -42.15 44.07 -21.18
CA THR A 656 -42.52 45.40 -20.69
C THR A 656 -44.04 45.61 -20.76
N GLU A 657 -44.64 45.40 -21.92
CA GLU A 657 -46.07 45.63 -22.11
C GLU A 657 -46.94 44.58 -21.39
N CYS A 658 -46.51 43.32 -21.31
CA CYS A 658 -47.18 42.32 -20.49
C CYS A 658 -47.17 42.68 -19.00
N THR A 659 -46.04 43.19 -18.49
CA THR A 659 -45.97 43.69 -17.10
C THR A 659 -46.96 44.83 -16.89
N ASN A 660 -47.06 45.76 -17.85
CA ASN A 660 -47.99 46.89 -17.79
C ASN A 660 -49.46 46.43 -17.84
N PHE A 661 -49.82 45.54 -18.77
CA PHE A 661 -51.16 44.98 -18.86
C PHE A 661 -51.54 44.22 -17.60
N GLN A 662 -50.70 43.30 -17.14
CA GLN A 662 -50.97 42.48 -15.95
C GLN A 662 -51.08 43.33 -14.70
N ARG A 663 -50.18 44.29 -14.50
CA ARG A 663 -50.26 45.21 -13.35
C ARG A 663 -51.54 46.02 -13.38
N LYS A 664 -51.92 46.55 -14.55
CA LYS A 664 -53.11 47.37 -14.69
C LYS A 664 -54.39 46.55 -14.53
N PHE A 665 -54.45 45.37 -15.14
CA PHE A 665 -55.65 44.56 -15.22
C PHE A 665 -55.87 43.74 -13.95
N TRP A 666 -54.82 43.16 -13.36
CA TRP A 666 -54.92 42.35 -12.15
C TRP A 666 -54.74 43.15 -10.85
N ALA A 667 -54.42 44.44 -10.96
CA ALA A 667 -54.23 45.34 -9.82
C ALA A 667 -53.19 44.86 -8.77
N ARG A 668 -52.25 43.99 -9.17
CA ARG A 668 -51.12 43.53 -8.37
C ARG A 668 -49.82 43.48 -9.18
N THR A 669 -48.69 43.31 -8.51
CA THR A 669 -47.41 43.08 -9.21
C THR A 669 -47.37 41.64 -9.73
N PRO A 670 -47.20 41.41 -11.04
CA PRO A 670 -47.08 40.05 -11.59
C PRO A 670 -45.74 39.42 -11.22
N THR A 671 -45.72 38.10 -11.04
CA THR A 671 -44.49 37.33 -10.83
C THR A 671 -43.70 37.21 -12.15
N PRO A 672 -42.37 36.94 -12.10
CA PRO A 672 -41.57 36.78 -13.31
C PRO A 672 -42.10 35.70 -14.27
N THR A 673 -42.60 34.59 -13.72
CA THR A 673 -43.20 33.49 -14.49
C THR A 673 -44.49 33.90 -15.20
N GLU A 674 -45.34 34.74 -14.57
CA GLU A 674 -46.56 35.25 -15.19
C GLU A 674 -46.29 36.24 -16.33
N VAL A 675 -45.31 37.13 -16.14
CA VAL A 675 -44.84 38.04 -17.19
C VAL A 675 -44.28 37.23 -18.36
N GLN A 676 -43.50 36.19 -18.07
CA GLN A 676 -42.90 35.34 -19.08
C GLN A 676 -43.94 34.55 -19.88
N ALA A 677 -45.01 34.05 -19.25
CA ALA A 677 -46.09 33.37 -19.95
C ALA A 677 -46.82 34.30 -20.96
N CYS A 678 -47.14 35.52 -20.55
CA CYS A 678 -47.72 36.53 -21.45
C CYS A 678 -46.74 36.92 -22.57
N ALA A 679 -45.46 37.13 -22.23
CA ALA A 679 -44.46 37.53 -23.20
C ALA A 679 -44.23 36.46 -24.26
N SER A 680 -44.24 35.18 -23.87
CA SER A 680 -44.18 34.04 -24.79
C SER A 680 -45.36 34.04 -25.75
N PHE A 681 -46.60 34.25 -25.28
CA PHE A 681 -47.78 34.36 -26.15
C PHE A 681 -47.70 35.56 -27.11
N ALA A 682 -47.16 36.70 -26.65
CA ALA A 682 -47.05 37.89 -27.48
C ALA A 682 -46.12 37.70 -28.69
N VAL A 683 -45.07 36.91 -28.55
CA VAL A 683 -44.12 36.59 -29.63
C VAL A 683 -44.42 35.25 -30.32
N ASP A 684 -45.48 34.55 -29.91
CA ASP A 684 -45.82 33.24 -30.43
C ASP A 684 -46.16 33.32 -31.93
N PRO A 685 -45.61 32.43 -32.77
CA PRO A 685 -45.92 32.39 -34.20
C PRO A 685 -47.41 32.17 -34.53
N THR A 686 -48.21 31.69 -33.59
CA THR A 686 -49.67 31.50 -33.73
C THR A 686 -50.45 32.80 -33.55
N ASN A 687 -49.90 33.82 -32.89
CA ASN A 687 -50.44 35.19 -32.86
C ASN A 687 -49.95 35.97 -34.09
N ASN A 688 -50.41 35.57 -35.27
CA ASN A 688 -49.81 35.96 -36.54
C ASN A 688 -50.43 37.16 -37.28
N ASP A 689 -51.29 37.97 -36.64
CA ASP A 689 -52.00 39.07 -37.31
C ASP A 689 -51.04 40.02 -38.03
N ALA A 690 -51.32 40.37 -39.28
CA ALA A 690 -50.43 41.23 -40.07
C ALA A 690 -50.37 42.67 -39.54
N ASN A 691 -51.35 43.10 -38.73
CA ASN A 691 -51.37 44.41 -38.11
C ASN A 691 -50.80 44.35 -36.68
N PRO A 692 -49.66 45.03 -36.40
CA PRO A 692 -49.04 45.02 -35.08
C PRO A 692 -49.97 45.45 -33.93
N ARG A 693 -50.84 46.44 -34.17
CA ARG A 693 -51.79 46.91 -33.14
C ARG A 693 -52.86 45.87 -32.83
N ARG A 694 -53.27 45.08 -33.84
CA ARG A 694 -54.19 43.94 -33.65
C ARG A 694 -53.50 42.79 -32.92
N ARG A 695 -52.24 42.49 -33.21
CA ARG A 695 -51.45 41.52 -32.44
C ARG A 695 -51.37 41.90 -30.97
N TRP A 696 -51.04 43.15 -30.67
CA TRP A 696 -51.04 43.64 -29.29
C TRP A 696 -52.43 43.62 -28.66
N ALA A 697 -53.49 43.86 -29.44
CA ALA A 697 -54.86 43.75 -28.94
C ALA A 697 -55.23 42.32 -28.54
N TYR A 698 -54.74 41.29 -29.23
CA TYR A 698 -54.92 39.88 -28.83
C TYR A 698 -54.18 39.57 -27.53
N VAL A 699 -52.95 40.08 -27.35
CA VAL A 699 -52.19 39.92 -26.10
C VAL A 699 -52.91 40.62 -24.94
N CYS A 700 -53.33 41.87 -25.13
CA CYS A 700 -54.12 42.63 -24.17
C CYS A 700 -55.41 41.88 -23.79
N ALA A 701 -56.15 41.37 -24.77
CA ALA A 701 -57.38 40.63 -24.53
C ALA A 701 -57.14 39.32 -23.77
N ALA A 702 -56.09 38.58 -24.14
CA ALA A 702 -55.72 37.34 -23.45
C ALA A 702 -55.37 37.56 -21.98
N VAL A 703 -54.63 38.64 -21.66
CA VAL A 703 -54.34 39.00 -20.26
C VAL A 703 -55.62 39.38 -19.54
N MET A 704 -56.50 40.16 -20.19
CA MET A 704 -57.77 40.63 -19.64
C MET A 704 -58.74 39.47 -19.33
N THR A 705 -58.72 38.38 -20.11
CA THR A 705 -59.62 37.23 -19.94
C THR A 705 -58.98 36.04 -19.19
N SER A 706 -57.75 36.17 -18.70
CA SER A 706 -57.05 35.08 -18.02
C SER A 706 -57.53 34.88 -16.57
N ALA A 707 -57.51 33.64 -16.08
CA ALA A 707 -58.12 33.22 -14.81
C ALA A 707 -57.49 33.84 -13.54
N ASN A 708 -56.31 34.46 -13.63
CA ASN A 708 -55.70 35.21 -12.52
C ASN A 708 -56.37 36.56 -12.24
N PHE A 709 -57.50 36.82 -12.91
CA PHE A 709 -58.40 37.93 -12.66
C PHE A 709 -59.17 37.81 -11.31
N ILE A 710 -59.16 36.65 -10.65
CA ILE A 710 -59.93 36.40 -9.39
C ILE A 710 -59.12 35.58 -8.37
N ALA A 711 -57.81 35.79 -8.27
CA ALA A 711 -56.99 35.16 -7.24
C ALA A 711 -56.49 36.21 -6.24
N ASP A 712 -57.38 36.53 -5.29
CA ASP A 712 -57.09 36.75 -3.87
C ASP A 712 -58.32 36.34 -3.05
#